data_AF-A0A7Y4NGJ6-F1
#
_entry.id   AF-A0A7Y4NGJ6-F1
#
_cell.length_a   1.000
_cell.length_b   1.000
_cell.length_c   1.000
_cell.angle_alpha   90.00
_cell.angle_beta   90.00
_cell.angle_gamma   90.00
#
_symmetry.space_group_name_H-M   'P 1'
#
loop_
_entity.id
_entity.type
_entity.pdbx_description
1 polymer ?
#
loop_
_entity_poly.entity_id
_entity_poly.type
_entity_poly.pdbx_seq_one_letter_code
_entity_poly.pdbx_strand_id
1 'polypeptide(L)'
;MNRMPRIFRRITAVAVLLGAWAFAGSDRAPLPLTVGAAEAGQDSWDGALPSANKGEKAPHDLNSLRVLTKVILYVKENYVDPKRVKPKEMMIASLEYVEKSVPDVLVDGNPETGKLNVNVNGKQKEFDISHVDSLWKMSFALKDVFDFLSKNMRPIEETRDIEYAAVNGMLSTLDPHSVLLRPELYREMKLSTKGEFGGLGFVIQMKEGNLTVVKVLPKTPAARAGIQKDDRIKKIGEESTVNMDLNEAVSKLRGPVDSRITITVERDGWDKARNMTVARAMISIESVQHKLLAGGVGYVRLKNFQGNTTRDLEAALTDIRKQAEGKGGFKGLVLDLRGNPGGLLEQAIQVSDTFLSKGTIVATVGFSDKLREEKRARMTDGEESYPIAVLVNAGSASASEIVAGALKNLDRAVIIGRQTFGKGSVQVLYDFPDDSALKLTIAKYLTPGDVSIQEVGIVPDIQLVPTRVTADRVDVFAPRKSMGEADLDQHFGNPESATIAKKREEVLDREKPGTSLKYLKVDEKAAQAAAKKEEPKEKVAAKPGAKDKKEHGENDPLLDVDVAGQGEDLDDQLDAESQEEIKEDFEVQFARDFVLKVPAVKRGEQIAKGKQFVEQKRNEEEQRINNAIAALGLDWSPGPTPKNVQLDASFSPGNDAKIAAGDQLDMVIHVENKGTEPLKRVRGWTESDNAFLDRREFLFGALAPGEKKSWKVQVRLPKDLTSRRDDVKVKLFDDNGPLRDTLVSELSFVELPRPTFAFNWQVVDDCADCNGDGVVQRGEDVTVVMDVTNTGVGPALDSFAQIKNGGDANIFIEKGRFKLGEIKPGETKTARFQVSLKKGFKGDTFPLKLAILDEPLEEFVLEKLQLPVKDGPVAPLEAKKGLVKLSDKAELFASPTADARPVAKLPQGATLALEATTKGYYKVALEKDRFAFVRTQDAKEVKSGKAAAPKTVAYSTSHQPPDIKLDVDPSHGGVVVNGDKFTLSGAVKDPNGLLDVYVLVNDQKVYFKAVDPKGGEPNTLKFTSDFTLKEGNNNVLVVARESSEFASRRTLVIRRRPAEVAQKVMTPAAAATTPVKPRQQ
;
A
#
# COMPACT_ATOMS: atom_id res chain seq x y z
N MET A 1 12.81 -8.65 -1.73
CA MET A 1 11.65 -7.86 -1.28
C MET A 1 11.14 -6.83 -2.32
N ASN A 2 11.44 -6.96 -3.62
CA ASN A 2 10.96 -6.06 -4.71
C ASN A 2 9.46 -6.22 -5.12
N ARG A 3 8.56 -6.66 -4.24
CA ARG A 3 7.15 -6.96 -4.61
C ARG A 3 6.13 -6.20 -3.77
N MET A 4 6.19 -4.87 -3.77
CA MET A 4 5.16 -4.05 -3.12
C MET A 4 4.12 -3.56 -4.14
N PRO A 5 2.82 -3.89 -3.99
CA PRO A 5 1.75 -3.53 -4.94
C PRO A 5 1.22 -2.09 -4.82
N ARG A 6 0.51 -1.61 -5.86
CA ARG A 6 0.06 -0.21 -6.09
C ARG A 6 -0.84 0.41 -5.01
N ILE A 7 -1.66 -0.39 -4.32
CA ILE A 7 -2.51 0.12 -3.23
C ILE A 7 -1.64 0.44 -2.01
N PHE A 8 -0.55 -0.29 -1.78
CA PHE A 8 0.36 -0.01 -0.67
C PHE A 8 1.04 1.35 -0.82
N ARG A 9 1.34 1.83 -2.04
CA ARG A 9 1.93 3.16 -2.26
C ARG A 9 0.97 4.33 -2.00
N ARG A 10 -0.32 4.18 -2.36
CA ARG A 10 -1.35 5.12 -1.89
C ARG A 10 -1.53 5.02 -0.38
N ILE A 11 -1.45 3.82 0.20
CA ILE A 11 -1.40 3.64 1.65
C ILE A 11 -0.11 4.24 2.24
N THR A 12 1.03 4.34 1.55
CA THR A 12 2.23 4.99 2.12
C THR A 12 2.08 6.51 2.18
N ALA A 13 1.62 7.15 1.11
CA ALA A 13 1.31 8.59 1.12
C ALA A 13 0.11 8.92 2.03
N VAL A 14 -0.86 8.01 2.13
CA VAL A 14 -2.00 8.12 3.05
C VAL A 14 -1.60 7.71 4.48
N ALA A 15 -0.65 6.82 4.73
CA ALA A 15 -0.17 6.41 6.07
C ALA A 15 0.76 7.46 6.67
N VAL A 16 1.56 8.14 5.83
CA VAL A 16 2.24 9.39 6.20
C VAL A 16 1.22 10.45 6.65
N LEU A 17 -0.01 10.42 6.10
CA LEU A 17 -1.12 11.26 6.54
C LEU A 17 -1.99 10.66 7.65
N LEU A 18 -2.04 9.34 7.86
CA LEU A 18 -3.00 8.64 8.76
C LEU A 18 -2.37 7.98 9.99
N GLY A 19 -1.06 7.97 10.14
CA GLY A 19 -0.44 7.31 11.27
C GLY A 19 1.08 7.43 11.25
N ALA A 20 1.60 8.65 11.40
CA ALA A 20 2.85 8.77 12.13
C ALA A 20 2.58 8.14 13.51
N TRP A 21 3.32 7.08 13.83
CA TRP A 21 3.06 6.05 14.86
C TRP A 21 2.25 4.83 14.40
N ALA A 22 2.79 4.05 13.47
CA ALA A 22 2.94 2.58 13.57
C ALA A 22 3.53 1.99 12.26
N PHE A 23 4.65 1.25 12.38
CA PHE A 23 5.21 0.30 11.41
C PHE A 23 5.89 0.83 10.12
N ALA A 24 7.22 0.91 10.17
CA ALA A 24 8.03 0.30 9.11
C ALA A 24 8.22 -1.17 9.52
N GLY A 25 7.53 -2.10 8.85
CA GLY A 25 7.60 -3.52 9.16
C GLY A 25 6.25 -4.22 9.21
N SER A 26 5.43 -4.08 8.18
CA SER A 26 4.64 -5.18 7.61
C SER A 26 3.88 -4.69 6.38
N ASP A 27 4.62 -4.40 5.29
CA ASP A 27 4.05 -4.22 3.94
C ASP A 27 3.55 -5.55 3.34
N ARG A 28 2.90 -6.38 4.15
CA ARG A 28 2.26 -7.60 3.67
C ARG A 28 0.86 -7.21 3.18
N ALA A 29 0.59 -7.53 1.92
CA ALA A 29 -0.76 -7.54 1.35
C ALA A 29 -1.77 -8.10 2.37
N PRO A 30 -3.04 -7.63 2.40
CA PRO A 30 -4.05 -8.18 3.30
C PRO A 30 -4.10 -9.70 3.11
N LEU A 31 -3.58 -10.43 4.09
CA LEU A 31 -3.47 -11.88 4.02
C LEU A 31 -4.88 -12.47 4.06
N PRO A 32 -5.16 -13.51 3.24
CA PRO A 32 -6.48 -14.12 3.21
C PRO A 32 -6.87 -14.60 4.60
N LEU A 33 -8.15 -14.45 4.96
CA LEU A 33 -8.65 -14.72 6.32
C LEU A 33 -9.40 -16.05 6.36
N THR A 34 -9.11 -16.86 7.38
CA THR A 34 -9.83 -18.12 7.65
C THR A 34 -9.83 -18.36 9.13
N VAL A 35 -10.98 -18.14 9.74
CA VAL A 35 -11.13 -18.27 11.18
C VAL A 35 -12.12 -19.40 11.48
N GLY A 36 -11.69 -20.35 12.30
CA GLY A 36 -12.55 -21.35 12.89
C GLY A 36 -13.29 -20.76 14.09
N ALA A 37 -14.58 -21.08 14.23
CA ALA A 37 -15.32 -20.81 15.46
C ALA A 37 -14.88 -21.85 16.51
N ALA A 38 -13.99 -21.45 17.42
CA ALA A 38 -13.79 -22.20 18.65
C ALA A 38 -14.67 -21.56 19.73
N GLU A 39 -15.62 -22.31 20.27
CA GLU A 39 -16.07 -22.10 21.64
C GLU A 39 -14.92 -22.52 22.55
N ALA A 40 -13.90 -21.65 22.68
CA ALA A 40 -12.93 -21.82 23.74
C ALA A 40 -13.71 -21.64 25.05
N GLY A 41 -13.87 -22.74 25.79
CA GLY A 41 -14.48 -22.72 27.11
C GLY A 41 -13.89 -21.56 27.92
N GLN A 42 -14.78 -20.73 28.46
CA GLN A 42 -14.45 -19.89 29.59
C GLN A 42 -14.15 -20.81 30.78
N ASP A 43 -13.01 -21.52 30.76
CA ASP A 43 -12.46 -22.05 31.99
C ASP A 43 -11.99 -20.83 32.79
N SER A 44 -12.87 -20.42 33.69
CA SER A 44 -12.65 -19.39 34.69
C SER A 44 -11.40 -19.72 35.49
N TRP A 45 -10.28 -19.13 35.10
CA TRP A 45 -9.14 -19.02 36.00
C TRP A 45 -9.48 -17.92 37.00
N ASP A 46 -9.99 -18.32 38.18
CA ASP A 46 -10.35 -17.48 39.32
C ASP A 46 -9.11 -16.89 40.05
N GLY A 47 -8.12 -16.43 39.29
CA GLY A 47 -7.08 -15.55 39.79
C GLY A 47 -7.60 -14.12 39.81
N ALA A 48 -8.29 -13.74 40.88
CA ALA A 48 -8.93 -12.44 41.08
C ALA A 48 -8.04 -11.25 40.61
N LEU A 49 -8.41 -10.67 39.47
CA LEU A 49 -7.99 -9.32 39.08
C LEU A 49 -9.13 -8.37 39.49
N PRO A 50 -8.84 -7.26 40.20
CA PRO A 50 -9.87 -6.30 40.55
C PRO A 50 -10.48 -5.73 39.27
N SER A 51 -11.81 -5.74 39.20
CA SER A 51 -12.58 -5.07 38.16
C SER A 51 -12.20 -3.59 38.14
N ALA A 52 -11.41 -3.18 37.16
CA ALA A 52 -11.13 -1.77 36.94
C ALA A 52 -12.41 -1.07 36.47
N ASN A 53 -12.81 -0.04 37.21
CA ASN A 53 -13.83 0.91 36.79
C ASN A 53 -13.54 1.42 35.37
N LYS A 54 -14.59 1.63 34.57
CA LYS A 54 -14.56 2.20 33.20
C LYS A 54 -14.16 3.70 33.16
N GLY A 55 -13.15 4.09 33.90
CA GLY A 55 -12.58 5.43 33.89
C GLY A 55 -11.12 5.35 34.34
N GLU A 56 -10.21 5.80 33.48
CA GLU A 56 -8.75 5.77 33.60
C GLU A 56 -8.08 4.38 33.43
N LYS A 57 -7.57 4.13 32.21
CA LYS A 57 -6.65 3.01 31.95
C LYS A 57 -5.38 3.26 32.77
N ALA A 58 -5.08 2.41 33.75
CA ALA A 58 -3.81 2.44 34.46
C ALA A 58 -2.62 2.39 33.47
N PRO A 59 -1.48 3.03 33.77
CA PRO A 59 -0.30 3.02 32.89
C PRO A 59 0.13 1.59 32.57
N HIS A 60 0.45 1.32 31.31
CA HIS A 60 0.91 0.00 30.89
C HIS A 60 2.31 -0.30 31.44
N ASP A 61 2.44 -1.36 32.24
CA ASP A 61 3.72 -1.85 32.75
C ASP A 61 4.37 -2.81 31.75
N LEU A 62 5.32 -2.28 30.97
CA LEU A 62 6.05 -3.02 29.94
C LEU A 62 6.87 -4.18 30.52
N ASN A 63 7.25 -4.15 31.80
CA ASN A 63 8.02 -5.22 32.42
C ASN A 63 7.16 -6.45 32.74
N SER A 64 5.84 -6.29 32.77
CA SER A 64 4.91 -7.38 33.11
C SER A 64 4.71 -8.37 31.96
N LEU A 65 4.86 -7.93 30.70
CA LEU A 65 4.73 -8.72 29.48
C LEU A 65 3.51 -9.66 29.49
N ARG A 66 2.35 -9.12 29.89
CA ARG A 66 1.12 -9.90 30.16
C ARG A 66 0.57 -10.56 28.90
N VAL A 67 0.58 -9.84 27.78
CA VAL A 67 0.08 -10.33 26.50
C VAL A 67 1.03 -11.38 25.96
N LEU A 68 2.33 -11.10 25.96
CA LEU A 68 3.37 -12.04 25.53
C LEU A 68 3.29 -13.36 26.30
N THR A 69 3.16 -13.31 27.63
CA THR A 69 3.09 -14.52 28.47
C THR A 69 1.91 -15.41 28.09
N LYS A 70 0.74 -14.82 27.83
CA LYS A 70 -0.45 -15.55 27.37
C LYS A 70 -0.28 -16.09 25.95
N VAL A 71 0.29 -15.32 25.03
CA VAL A 71 0.54 -15.79 23.66
C VAL A 71 1.49 -16.98 23.66
N ILE A 72 2.56 -16.94 24.48
CA ILE A 72 3.47 -18.08 24.66
C ILE A 72 2.72 -19.36 25.06
N LEU A 73 1.75 -19.26 25.98
CA LEU A 73 0.93 -20.40 26.39
C LEU A 73 0.10 -20.95 25.21
N TYR A 74 -0.62 -20.07 24.51
CA TYR A 74 -1.43 -20.48 23.36
C TYR A 74 -0.60 -21.10 22.24
N VAL A 75 0.57 -20.53 21.93
CA VAL A 75 1.50 -21.09 20.92
C VAL A 75 1.96 -22.49 21.34
N LYS A 76 2.37 -22.66 22.60
CA LYS A 76 2.83 -23.95 23.11
C LYS A 76 1.77 -25.04 23.01
N GLU A 77 0.52 -24.70 23.32
CA GLU A 77 -0.57 -25.68 23.43
C GLU A 77 -1.28 -25.94 22.11
N ASN A 78 -1.40 -24.93 21.24
CA ASN A 78 -2.33 -24.97 20.12
C ASN A 78 -1.67 -24.79 18.75
N TYR A 79 -0.42 -24.34 18.65
CA TYR A 79 0.18 -24.08 17.35
C TYR A 79 0.33 -25.36 16.51
N VAL A 80 -0.03 -25.26 15.23
CA VAL A 80 -0.17 -26.42 14.33
C VAL A 80 1.08 -27.28 14.18
N ASP A 81 2.26 -26.64 14.18
CA ASP A 81 3.56 -27.29 13.96
C ASP A 81 4.57 -26.94 15.06
N PRO A 82 4.63 -27.75 16.13
CA PRO A 82 5.56 -27.56 17.24
C PRO A 82 7.04 -27.51 16.82
N LYS A 83 7.44 -28.06 15.66
CA LYS A 83 8.85 -28.05 15.22
C LYS A 83 9.35 -26.66 14.81
N ARG A 84 8.43 -25.76 14.46
CA ARG A 84 8.72 -24.36 14.14
C ARG A 84 8.85 -23.48 15.38
N VAL A 85 8.45 -23.98 16.54
CA VAL A 85 8.61 -23.28 17.82
C VAL A 85 10.07 -23.37 18.24
N LYS A 86 10.85 -22.33 17.92
CA LYS A 86 12.27 -22.24 18.22
C LYS A 86 12.56 -21.05 19.12
N PRO A 87 12.63 -21.26 20.46
CA PRO A 87 12.65 -20.17 21.43
C PRO A 87 13.75 -19.12 21.23
N LYS A 88 14.97 -19.49 20.83
CA LYS A 88 16.05 -18.53 20.58
C LYS A 88 15.77 -17.64 19.38
N GLU A 89 15.38 -18.23 18.25
CA GLU A 89 15.04 -17.50 17.02
C GLU A 89 13.82 -16.59 17.27
N MET A 90 12.81 -17.10 17.98
CA MET A 90 11.62 -16.37 18.41
C MET A 90 11.97 -15.16 19.30
N MET A 91 12.89 -15.32 20.24
CA MET A 91 13.35 -14.24 21.12
C MET A 91 14.06 -13.13 20.34
N ILE A 92 14.95 -13.51 19.41
CA ILE A 92 15.68 -12.54 18.58
C ILE A 92 14.69 -11.80 17.68
N ALA A 93 13.82 -12.51 16.96
CA ALA A 93 12.82 -11.90 16.08
C ALA A 93 11.85 -10.98 16.83
N SER A 94 11.49 -11.33 18.07
CA SER A 94 10.71 -10.46 18.97
C SER A 94 11.42 -9.13 19.19
N LEU A 95 12.72 -9.14 19.49
CA LEU A 95 13.48 -7.93 19.78
C LEU A 95 13.82 -7.14 18.50
N GLU A 96 14.07 -7.79 17.38
CA GLU A 96 14.25 -7.14 16.07
C GLU A 96 12.99 -6.36 15.64
N TYR A 97 11.79 -6.90 15.91
CA TYR A 97 10.55 -6.16 15.66
C TYR A 97 10.37 -4.96 16.58
N VAL A 98 10.82 -5.07 17.83
CA VAL A 98 10.87 -3.93 18.76
C VAL A 98 11.84 -2.88 18.23
N GLU A 99 13.02 -3.26 17.76
CA GLU A 99 14.00 -2.37 17.13
C GLU A 99 13.43 -1.62 15.91
N LYS A 100 12.62 -2.28 15.08
CA LYS A 100 11.94 -1.62 13.96
C LYS A 100 10.93 -0.56 14.41
N SER A 101 10.29 -0.80 15.55
CA SER A 101 9.22 0.06 16.09
C SER A 101 9.76 1.16 17.01
N VAL A 102 10.88 0.90 17.68
CA VAL A 102 11.49 1.79 18.66
C VAL A 102 12.87 2.21 18.16
N PRO A 103 13.01 3.47 17.71
CA PRO A 103 14.27 3.99 17.18
C PRO A 103 15.46 3.78 18.13
N ASP A 104 15.25 3.94 19.44
CA ASP A 104 16.28 3.87 20.50
C ASP A 104 16.97 2.51 20.61
N VAL A 105 16.34 1.46 20.09
CA VAL A 105 16.73 0.06 20.29
C VAL A 105 17.44 -0.45 19.06
N LEU A 106 18.62 -1.03 19.24
CA LEU A 106 19.36 -1.79 18.23
C LEU A 106 19.64 -3.18 18.79
N VAL A 107 19.40 -4.21 17.98
CA VAL A 107 19.49 -5.62 18.39
C VAL A 107 20.43 -6.36 17.46
N ASP A 108 21.42 -7.02 18.03
CA ASP A 108 22.32 -7.93 17.31
C ASP A 108 22.34 -9.27 18.04
N GLY A 109 21.58 -10.23 17.50
CA GLY A 109 21.41 -11.54 18.09
C GLY A 109 21.88 -12.64 17.14
N ASN A 110 22.61 -13.62 17.67
CA ASN A 110 22.94 -14.83 16.93
C ASN A 110 22.45 -16.07 17.70
N PRO A 111 21.48 -16.83 17.13
CA PRO A 111 20.90 -17.97 17.82
C PRO A 111 21.89 -19.14 18.00
N GLU A 112 22.90 -19.26 17.15
CA GLU A 112 23.91 -20.31 17.20
C GLU A 112 24.94 -20.08 18.31
N THR A 113 25.44 -18.85 18.42
CA THR A 113 26.40 -18.48 19.48
C THR A 113 25.72 -18.31 20.83
N GLY A 114 24.40 -18.08 20.84
CA GLY A 114 23.63 -17.79 22.05
C GLY A 114 23.93 -16.40 22.63
N LYS A 115 24.53 -15.50 21.85
CA LYS A 115 24.81 -14.12 22.27
C LYS A 115 23.76 -13.16 21.71
N LEU A 116 23.32 -12.23 22.56
CA LEU A 116 22.38 -11.17 22.21
C LEU A 116 22.90 -9.84 22.74
N ASN A 117 23.31 -8.95 21.83
CA ASN A 117 23.70 -7.59 22.15
C ASN A 117 22.50 -6.65 21.97
N VAL A 118 22.15 -5.92 23.02
CA VAL A 118 21.09 -4.91 22.96
C VAL A 118 21.69 -3.56 23.29
N ASN A 119 21.53 -2.61 22.38
CA ASN A 119 21.87 -1.20 22.59
C ASN A 119 20.59 -0.40 22.71
N VAL A 120 20.47 0.36 23.80
CA VAL A 120 19.35 1.28 24.04
C VAL A 120 19.90 2.65 24.32
N ASN A 121 19.67 3.59 23.40
CA ASN A 121 20.08 4.97 23.57
C ASN A 121 21.58 5.14 23.92
N GLY A 122 22.45 4.35 23.29
CA GLY A 122 23.90 4.36 23.50
C GLY A 122 24.40 3.47 24.64
N LYS A 123 23.51 2.92 25.48
CA LYS A 123 23.88 1.96 26.53
C LYS A 123 23.78 0.55 25.99
N GLN A 124 24.88 -0.19 26.03
CA GLN A 124 24.97 -1.55 25.52
C GLN A 124 24.99 -2.58 26.66
N LYS A 125 24.32 -3.70 26.45
CA LYS A 125 24.37 -4.87 27.34
C LYS A 125 24.34 -6.15 26.50
N GLU A 126 25.31 -7.04 26.74
CA GLU A 126 25.31 -8.41 26.21
C GLU A 126 24.48 -9.29 27.14
N PHE A 127 23.57 -10.09 26.56
CA PHE A 127 22.77 -11.11 27.23
C PHE A 127 23.17 -12.48 26.69
N ASP A 128 23.40 -13.43 27.60
CA ASP A 128 23.58 -14.84 27.24
C ASP A 128 22.21 -15.53 27.14
N ILE A 129 21.84 -15.93 25.94
CA ILE A 129 20.59 -16.65 25.62
C ILE A 129 20.86 -18.12 25.26
N SER A 130 22.07 -18.64 25.50
CA SER A 130 22.43 -20.04 25.22
C SER A 130 21.51 -21.03 25.94
N HIS A 131 21.02 -20.66 27.13
CA HIS A 131 20.13 -21.44 27.99
C HIS A 131 18.64 -21.40 27.59
N VAL A 132 18.26 -20.58 26.61
CA VAL A 132 16.86 -20.40 26.17
C VAL A 132 16.44 -21.55 25.25
N ASP A 133 16.09 -22.69 25.85
CA ASP A 133 15.67 -23.93 25.14
C ASP A 133 14.15 -24.16 25.14
N SER A 134 13.38 -23.29 25.80
CA SER A 134 11.94 -23.40 25.94
C SER A 134 11.28 -22.02 25.96
N LEU A 135 10.01 -21.94 25.54
CA LEU A 135 9.24 -20.69 25.55
C LEU A 135 9.13 -20.07 26.97
N TRP A 136 9.16 -20.90 28.01
CA TRP A 136 9.13 -20.43 29.39
C TRP A 136 10.44 -19.72 29.78
N LYS A 137 11.60 -20.31 29.47
CA LYS A 137 12.90 -19.65 29.69
C LYS A 137 13.04 -18.38 28.84
N MET A 138 12.51 -18.40 27.61
CA MET A 138 12.44 -17.22 26.75
C MET A 138 11.66 -16.07 27.42
N SER A 139 10.51 -16.36 28.04
CA SER A 139 9.72 -15.35 28.74
C SER A 139 10.51 -14.65 29.85
N PHE A 140 11.30 -15.40 30.64
CA PHE A 140 12.15 -14.82 31.67
C PHE A 140 13.29 -13.98 31.09
N ALA A 141 14.00 -14.51 30.09
CA ALA A 141 15.08 -13.78 29.45
C ALA A 141 14.58 -12.48 28.79
N LEU A 142 13.39 -12.50 28.19
CA LEU A 142 12.75 -11.29 27.66
C LEU A 142 12.41 -10.28 28.76
N LYS A 143 11.95 -10.69 29.93
CA LYS A 143 11.71 -9.76 31.05
C LYS A 143 12.98 -9.00 31.45
N ASP A 144 14.13 -9.67 31.49
CA ASP A 144 15.41 -9.02 31.80
C ASP A 144 15.84 -8.01 30.71
N VAL A 145 15.57 -8.33 29.44
CA VAL A 145 15.82 -7.41 28.32
C VAL A 145 14.86 -6.23 28.38
N PHE A 146 13.56 -6.46 28.60
CA PHE A 146 12.56 -5.41 28.68
C PHE A 146 12.74 -4.48 29.88
N ASP A 147 13.22 -4.98 31.03
CA ASP A 147 13.65 -4.13 32.14
C ASP A 147 14.82 -3.21 31.74
N PHE A 148 15.78 -3.74 30.97
CA PHE A 148 16.86 -2.93 30.40
C PHE A 148 16.35 -1.91 29.38
N LEU A 149 15.38 -2.27 28.52
CA LEU A 149 14.72 -1.34 27.61
C LEU A 149 14.04 -0.21 28.40
N SER A 150 13.13 -0.56 29.31
CA SER A 150 12.34 0.39 30.11
C SER A 150 13.20 1.39 30.90
N LYS A 151 14.39 0.98 31.38
CA LYS A 151 15.31 1.85 32.13
C LYS A 151 16.12 2.82 31.27
N ASN A 152 16.26 2.55 29.97
CA ASN A 152 17.24 3.25 29.12
C ASN A 152 16.62 3.90 27.88
N MET A 153 15.41 3.50 27.47
CA MET A 153 14.65 4.16 26.41
C MET A 153 14.18 5.54 26.88
N ARG A 154 13.97 6.45 25.93
CA ARG A 154 13.28 7.70 26.19
C ARG A 154 11.81 7.42 26.58
N PRO A 155 11.15 8.31 27.34
CA PRO A 155 9.73 8.18 27.61
C PRO A 155 8.93 8.09 26.31
N ILE A 156 8.12 7.04 26.18
CA ILE A 156 7.21 6.81 25.05
C ILE A 156 5.78 6.86 25.60
N GLU A 157 4.89 7.56 24.89
CA GLU A 157 3.50 7.75 25.33
C GLU A 157 2.74 6.41 25.45
N GLU A 158 2.97 5.47 24.53
CA GLU A 158 2.28 4.18 24.49
C GLU A 158 3.24 2.98 24.47
N THR A 159 3.71 2.56 25.65
CA THR A 159 4.64 1.41 25.79
C THR A 159 4.01 0.06 25.40
N ARG A 160 2.68 -0.02 25.32
CA ARG A 160 1.96 -1.24 24.94
C ARG A 160 2.26 -1.71 23.52
N ASP A 161 2.44 -0.76 22.62
CA ASP A 161 2.79 -1.03 21.23
C ASP A 161 4.15 -1.74 21.10
N ILE A 162 5.05 -1.54 22.07
CA ILE A 162 6.33 -2.23 22.14
C ILE A 162 6.13 -3.72 22.45
N GLU A 163 5.24 -4.05 23.40
CA GLU A 163 4.90 -5.45 23.69
C GLU A 163 4.22 -6.10 22.48
N TYR A 164 3.27 -5.41 21.82
CA TYR A 164 2.63 -5.92 20.61
C TYR A 164 3.62 -6.17 19.47
N ALA A 165 4.59 -5.27 19.27
CA ALA A 165 5.66 -5.46 18.30
C ALA A 165 6.49 -6.70 18.62
N ALA A 166 6.90 -6.88 19.88
CA ALA A 166 7.61 -8.07 20.32
C ALA A 166 6.84 -9.36 20.07
N VAL A 167 5.57 -9.41 20.48
CA VAL A 167 4.70 -10.56 20.24
C VAL A 167 4.62 -10.88 18.74
N ASN A 168 4.45 -9.87 17.89
CA ASN A 168 4.37 -10.10 16.44
C ASN A 168 5.70 -10.51 15.83
N GLY A 169 6.84 -10.03 16.33
CA GLY A 169 8.15 -10.52 15.93
C GLY A 169 8.33 -12.00 16.26
N MET A 170 7.97 -12.39 17.48
CA MET A 170 7.94 -13.78 17.91
C MET A 170 7.06 -14.65 16.99
N LEU A 171 5.81 -14.24 16.74
CA LEU A 171 4.86 -14.97 15.91
C LEU A 171 5.28 -15.04 14.43
N SER A 172 6.00 -14.04 13.92
CA SER A 172 6.45 -13.99 12.52
C SER A 172 7.40 -15.13 12.13
N THR A 173 8.04 -15.77 13.12
CA THR A 173 8.90 -16.95 12.93
C THR A 173 8.11 -18.24 12.70
N LEU A 174 6.81 -18.25 13.06
CA LEU A 174 5.98 -19.43 13.00
C LEU A 174 5.44 -19.65 11.57
N ASP A 175 4.67 -18.68 11.09
CA ASP A 175 4.02 -18.64 9.79
C ASP A 175 3.59 -17.19 9.44
N PRO A 176 3.15 -16.90 8.20
CA PRO A 176 2.75 -15.54 7.84
C PRO A 176 1.38 -15.10 8.39
N HIS A 177 0.55 -16.02 8.88
CA HIS A 177 -0.86 -15.80 9.24
C HIS A 177 -1.10 -15.64 10.75
N SER A 178 -0.16 -16.07 11.59
CA SER A 178 -0.21 -15.96 13.04
C SER A 178 0.23 -14.55 13.48
N VAL A 179 -0.67 -13.82 14.13
CA VAL A 179 -0.45 -12.41 14.47
C VAL A 179 -1.32 -11.99 15.66
N LEU A 180 -0.80 -11.09 16.49
CA LEU A 180 -1.56 -10.35 17.47
C LEU A 180 -2.18 -9.10 16.81
N LEU A 181 -3.50 -9.08 16.78
CA LEU A 181 -4.32 -7.97 16.30
C LEU A 181 -4.48 -6.94 17.41
N ARG A 182 -4.03 -5.72 17.15
CA ARG A 182 -4.31 -4.56 18.01
C ARG A 182 -5.83 -4.30 18.09
N PRO A 183 -6.32 -3.62 19.15
CA PRO A 183 -7.76 -3.41 19.34
C PRO A 183 -8.50 -2.82 18.14
N GLU A 184 -7.88 -1.89 17.43
CA GLU A 184 -8.47 -1.21 16.26
C GLU A 184 -8.61 -2.19 15.10
N LEU A 185 -7.54 -2.92 14.77
CA LEU A 185 -7.52 -3.94 13.72
C LEU A 185 -8.47 -5.08 14.05
N TYR A 186 -8.53 -5.48 15.31
CA TYR A 186 -9.41 -6.55 15.75
C TYR A 186 -10.89 -6.17 15.59
N ARG A 187 -11.23 -4.94 15.97
CA ARG A 187 -12.58 -4.40 15.82
C ARG A 187 -13.02 -4.37 14.37
N GLU A 188 -12.19 -3.86 13.45
CA GLU A 188 -12.52 -3.84 12.02
C GLU A 188 -12.67 -5.25 11.44
N MET A 189 -11.81 -6.20 11.82
CA MET A 189 -11.94 -7.60 11.40
C MET A 189 -13.23 -8.26 11.94
N LYS A 190 -13.60 -8.00 13.20
CA LYS A 190 -14.90 -8.47 13.76
C LYS A 190 -16.09 -7.91 12.98
N LEU A 191 -16.04 -6.63 12.62
CA LEU A 191 -17.10 -5.98 11.83
C LEU A 191 -17.21 -6.57 10.41
N SER A 192 -16.08 -6.77 9.73
CA SER A 192 -16.06 -7.32 8.37
C SER A 192 -16.51 -8.78 8.31
N THR A 193 -16.13 -9.59 9.30
CA THR A 193 -16.52 -11.02 9.37
C THR A 193 -17.96 -11.23 9.84
N LYS A 194 -18.50 -10.35 10.68
CA LYS A 194 -19.92 -10.39 11.07
C LYS A 194 -20.85 -10.10 9.89
N GLY A 195 -20.42 -9.24 8.97
CA GLY A 195 -21.21 -8.82 7.81
C GLY A 195 -22.37 -7.87 8.15
N GLU A 196 -22.53 -7.48 9.41
CA GLU A 196 -23.58 -6.56 9.85
C GLU A 196 -23.05 -5.62 10.94
N PHE A 197 -23.36 -4.33 10.84
CA PHE A 197 -22.93 -3.32 11.82
C PHE A 197 -23.99 -2.24 12.07
N GLY A 198 -23.98 -1.63 13.26
CA GLY A 198 -24.84 -0.49 13.56
C GLY A 198 -24.32 0.79 12.89
N GLY A 199 -25.12 1.39 12.01
CA GLY A 199 -24.72 2.57 11.23
C GLY A 199 -25.87 3.23 10.48
N LEU A 200 -25.53 4.13 9.55
CA LEU A 200 -26.51 4.96 8.84
C LEU A 200 -26.85 4.45 7.44
N GLY A 201 -25.96 3.69 6.80
CA GLY A 201 -26.19 3.06 5.50
C GLY A 201 -25.80 3.89 4.28
N PHE A 202 -24.61 4.49 4.29
CA PHE A 202 -24.00 5.14 3.13
C PHE A 202 -22.48 4.97 3.16
N VAL A 203 -21.85 5.09 1.99
CA VAL A 203 -20.41 5.01 1.78
C VAL A 203 -19.86 6.42 1.66
N ILE A 204 -18.75 6.68 2.34
CA ILE A 204 -18.04 7.97 2.36
C ILE A 204 -16.62 7.81 1.86
N GLN A 205 -16.09 8.87 1.27
CA GLN A 205 -14.69 8.98 0.90
C GLN A 205 -14.21 10.41 1.14
N MET A 206 -12.89 10.60 1.13
CA MET A 206 -12.30 11.93 1.05
C MET A 206 -12.21 12.36 -0.42
N LYS A 207 -13.00 13.36 -0.81
CA LYS A 207 -12.95 13.97 -2.15
C LYS A 207 -12.58 15.43 -2.01
N GLU A 208 -11.46 15.83 -2.62
CA GLU A 208 -10.92 17.21 -2.52
C GLU A 208 -10.77 17.69 -1.06
N GLY A 209 -10.37 16.78 -0.15
CA GLY A 209 -10.22 17.08 1.27
C GLY A 209 -11.52 17.18 2.08
N ASN A 210 -12.69 16.92 1.49
CA ASN A 210 -13.97 16.89 2.17
C ASN A 210 -14.49 15.46 2.33
N LEU A 211 -15.06 15.14 3.50
CA LEU A 211 -15.78 13.90 3.72
C LEU A 211 -17.08 13.91 2.90
N THR A 212 -17.12 13.09 1.86
CA THR A 212 -18.15 13.14 0.82
C THR A 212 -18.84 11.80 0.69
N VAL A 213 -20.17 11.81 0.59
CA VAL A 213 -20.98 10.62 0.35
C VAL A 213 -20.80 10.18 -1.09
N VAL A 214 -20.29 8.97 -1.27
CA VAL A 214 -20.10 8.35 -2.59
C VAL A 214 -21.36 7.65 -3.04
N LYS A 215 -22.02 6.98 -2.10
CA LYS A 215 -23.19 6.16 -2.34
C LYS A 215 -24.06 6.11 -1.10
N VAL A 216 -25.37 6.11 -1.31
CA VAL A 216 -26.36 5.84 -0.26
C VAL A 216 -26.97 4.47 -0.52
N LEU A 217 -26.98 3.61 0.49
CA LEU A 217 -27.52 2.26 0.37
C LEU A 217 -29.06 2.33 0.39
N PRO A 218 -29.77 1.66 -0.55
CA PRO A 218 -31.23 1.62 -0.55
C PRO A 218 -31.80 1.08 0.76
N LYS A 219 -33.03 1.51 1.11
CA LYS A 219 -33.76 1.02 2.31
C LYS A 219 -33.05 1.25 3.66
N THR A 220 -32.01 2.08 3.72
CA THR A 220 -31.28 2.41 4.96
C THR A 220 -31.77 3.71 5.62
N PRO A 221 -31.41 3.98 6.90
CA PRO A 221 -31.74 5.24 7.56
C PRO A 221 -31.30 6.48 6.79
N ALA A 222 -30.13 6.45 6.15
CA ALA A 222 -29.63 7.57 5.39
C ALA A 222 -30.42 7.86 4.11
N ALA A 223 -30.83 6.80 3.40
CA ALA A 223 -31.75 6.96 2.28
C ALA A 223 -33.08 7.58 2.72
N ARG A 224 -33.64 7.13 3.86
CA ARG A 224 -34.86 7.71 4.46
C ARG A 224 -34.67 9.14 4.95
N ALA A 225 -33.48 9.49 5.42
CA ALA A 225 -33.13 10.84 5.82
C ALA A 225 -32.92 11.79 4.62
N GLY A 226 -32.93 11.27 3.39
CA GLY A 226 -32.77 12.07 2.18
C GLY A 226 -31.33 12.48 1.89
N ILE A 227 -30.35 11.79 2.48
CA ILE A 227 -28.92 11.91 2.13
C ILE A 227 -28.75 11.41 0.69
N GLN A 228 -27.88 12.05 -0.08
CA GLN A 228 -27.66 11.78 -1.51
C GLN A 228 -26.16 11.63 -1.81
N LYS A 229 -25.87 11.07 -2.98
CA LYS A 229 -24.52 11.05 -3.54
C LYS A 229 -24.00 12.48 -3.70
N ASP A 230 -22.69 12.65 -3.49
CA ASP A 230 -21.93 13.91 -3.49
C ASP A 230 -22.26 14.89 -2.33
N ASP A 231 -23.11 14.49 -1.38
CA ASP A 231 -23.29 15.23 -0.13
C ASP A 231 -21.97 15.35 0.64
N ARG A 232 -21.63 16.56 1.08
CA ARG A 232 -20.45 16.82 1.92
C ARG A 232 -20.87 16.86 3.38
N ILE A 233 -20.37 15.93 4.17
CA ILE A 233 -20.60 15.93 5.62
C ILE A 233 -19.60 16.90 6.22
N LYS A 234 -20.07 18.00 6.81
CA LYS A 234 -19.26 19.05 7.45
C LYS A 234 -19.06 18.83 8.95
N LYS A 235 -20.02 18.18 9.61
CA LYS A 235 -19.92 17.82 11.03
C LYS A 235 -20.53 16.46 11.32
N ILE A 236 -19.98 15.77 12.31
CA ILE A 236 -20.54 14.57 12.92
C ILE A 236 -20.68 14.84 14.42
N GLY A 237 -21.93 14.88 14.91
CA GLY A 237 -22.21 15.45 16.22
C GLY A 237 -21.86 16.93 16.26
N GLU A 238 -20.98 17.32 17.18
CA GLU A 238 -20.48 18.70 17.29
C GLU A 238 -19.10 18.92 16.63
N GLU A 239 -18.50 17.85 16.11
CA GLU A 239 -17.12 17.85 15.60
C GLU A 239 -17.07 18.10 14.10
N SER A 240 -16.07 18.88 13.66
CA SER A 240 -15.79 19.11 12.24
C SER A 240 -15.29 17.86 11.57
N THR A 241 -15.68 17.62 10.33
CA THR A 241 -15.08 16.57 9.48
C THR A 241 -13.88 17.07 8.68
N VAL A 242 -13.54 18.36 8.72
CA VAL A 242 -12.38 18.90 8.00
C VAL A 242 -11.09 18.28 8.56
N ASN A 243 -10.34 17.60 7.69
CA ASN A 243 -9.17 16.77 8.03
C ASN A 243 -9.41 15.61 9.00
N MET A 244 -10.67 15.33 9.36
CA MET A 244 -11.01 14.12 10.09
C MET A 244 -10.55 12.92 9.25
N ASP A 245 -9.91 11.96 9.90
CA ASP A 245 -9.59 10.72 9.20
C ASP A 245 -10.88 9.99 8.82
N LEU A 246 -10.84 9.26 7.70
CA LEU A 246 -11.95 8.43 7.28
C LEU A 246 -12.33 7.42 8.37
N ASN A 247 -11.36 6.75 9.03
CA ASN A 247 -11.68 5.78 10.09
C ASN A 247 -12.25 6.46 11.33
N GLU A 248 -11.74 7.65 11.67
CA GLU A 248 -12.31 8.46 12.74
C GLU A 248 -13.77 8.81 12.44
N ALA A 249 -14.07 9.30 11.24
CA ALA A 249 -15.44 9.60 10.81
C ALA A 249 -16.34 8.35 10.86
N VAL A 250 -15.85 7.22 10.33
CA VAL A 250 -16.56 5.93 10.37
C VAL A 250 -16.85 5.51 11.81
N SER A 251 -15.89 5.63 12.72
CA SER A 251 -16.04 5.26 14.12
C SER A 251 -17.14 6.07 14.83
N LYS A 252 -17.28 7.36 14.50
CA LYS A 252 -18.31 8.26 15.04
C LYS A 252 -19.68 8.05 14.39
N LEU A 253 -19.73 7.74 13.10
CA LEU A 253 -20.98 7.46 12.39
C LEU A 253 -21.57 6.09 12.77
N ARG A 254 -20.72 5.11 13.07
CA ARG A 254 -21.11 3.83 13.65
C ARG A 254 -21.52 3.99 15.11
N GLY A 255 -22.25 3.01 15.63
CA GLY A 255 -22.69 3.02 17.03
C GLY A 255 -23.83 2.03 17.29
N PRO A 256 -24.32 1.97 18.53
CA PRO A 256 -25.42 1.08 18.89
C PRO A 256 -26.65 1.30 18.00
N VAL A 257 -27.33 0.21 17.64
CA VAL A 257 -28.61 0.26 16.91
C VAL A 257 -29.62 1.11 17.71
N ASP A 258 -30.48 1.84 17.01
CA ASP A 258 -31.48 2.78 17.52
C ASP A 258 -30.96 4.07 18.19
N SER A 259 -29.65 4.16 18.45
CA SER A 259 -29.03 5.43 18.86
C SER A 259 -29.10 6.48 17.73
N ARG A 260 -29.16 7.77 18.08
CA ARG A 260 -29.22 8.86 17.10
C ARG A 260 -27.89 9.58 16.99
N ILE A 261 -27.60 10.10 15.80
CA ILE A 261 -26.48 11.00 15.55
C ILE A 261 -26.95 12.12 14.64
N THR A 262 -26.49 13.33 14.90
CA THR A 262 -26.73 14.48 14.03
C THR A 262 -25.51 14.67 13.15
N ILE A 263 -25.72 14.78 11.84
CA ILE A 263 -24.69 15.16 10.88
C ILE A 263 -25.08 16.48 10.23
N THR A 264 -24.11 17.35 9.96
CA THR A 264 -24.33 18.58 9.19
C THR A 264 -23.92 18.32 7.75
N VAL A 265 -24.86 18.44 6.81
CA VAL A 265 -24.68 18.12 5.39
C VAL A 265 -24.74 19.40 4.55
N GLU A 266 -23.74 19.57 3.69
CA GLU A 266 -23.70 20.54 2.60
C GLU A 266 -23.98 19.82 1.28
N ARG A 267 -24.90 20.35 0.48
CA ARG A 267 -25.25 19.84 -0.85
C ARG A 267 -25.20 20.98 -1.85
N ASP A 268 -24.63 20.72 -3.02
CA ASP A 268 -24.61 21.70 -4.10
C ASP A 268 -26.04 22.14 -4.45
N GLY A 269 -26.26 23.46 -4.48
CA GLY A 269 -27.59 24.06 -4.68
C GLY A 269 -28.37 24.38 -3.39
N TRP A 270 -27.83 24.07 -2.20
CA TRP A 270 -28.36 24.61 -0.94
C TRP A 270 -27.69 25.92 -0.55
N ASP A 271 -28.47 26.90 -0.06
CA ASP A 271 -27.93 28.17 0.41
C ASP A 271 -27.10 28.03 1.70
N LYS A 272 -27.40 27.02 2.53
CA LYS A 272 -26.71 26.71 3.79
C LYS A 272 -26.72 25.21 4.08
N ALA A 273 -25.70 24.74 4.78
CA ALA A 273 -25.65 23.37 5.29
C ALA A 273 -26.80 23.09 6.28
N ARG A 274 -27.32 21.86 6.29
CA ARG A 274 -28.47 21.46 7.12
C ARG A 274 -28.08 20.36 8.11
N ASN A 275 -28.65 20.42 9.30
CA ASN A 275 -28.51 19.36 10.29
C ASN A 275 -29.53 18.25 10.01
N MET A 276 -29.04 17.01 9.97
CA MET A 276 -29.85 15.81 9.75
C MET A 276 -29.61 14.85 10.92
N THR A 277 -30.63 14.62 11.73
CA THR A 277 -30.59 13.62 12.80
C THR A 277 -31.05 12.28 12.24
N VAL A 278 -30.17 11.28 12.27
CA VAL A 278 -30.42 9.96 11.71
C VAL A 278 -30.28 8.91 12.81
N ALA A 279 -31.24 8.00 12.89
CA ALA A 279 -31.16 6.84 13.77
C ALA A 279 -30.26 5.77 13.14
N ARG A 280 -29.35 5.20 13.93
CA ARG A 280 -28.54 4.07 13.50
C ARG A 280 -29.41 2.83 13.39
N ALA A 281 -29.26 2.08 12.32
CA ALA A 281 -29.89 0.77 12.14
C ALA A 281 -28.81 -0.28 11.91
N MET A 282 -29.21 -1.55 11.97
CA MET A 282 -28.37 -2.63 11.49
C MET A 282 -28.21 -2.51 9.97
N ILE A 283 -26.98 -2.35 9.52
CA ILE A 283 -26.59 -2.29 8.11
C ILE A 283 -25.93 -3.62 7.77
N SER A 284 -26.48 -4.32 6.79
CA SER A 284 -25.89 -5.55 6.25
C SER A 284 -24.96 -5.23 5.09
N ILE A 285 -23.81 -5.88 5.08
CA ILE A 285 -22.86 -5.91 3.98
C ILE A 285 -23.26 -7.09 3.10
N GLU A 286 -23.59 -6.81 1.84
CA GLU A 286 -23.91 -7.84 0.87
C GLU A 286 -22.65 -8.67 0.55
N SER A 287 -22.64 -9.91 1.02
CA SER A 287 -21.59 -10.88 0.73
C SER A 287 -21.81 -11.59 -0.62
N VAL A 288 -23.03 -11.52 -1.15
CA VAL A 288 -23.48 -12.19 -2.38
C VAL A 288 -24.04 -11.19 -3.38
N GLN A 289 -23.61 -11.29 -4.64
CA GLN A 289 -24.27 -10.64 -5.78
C GLN A 289 -24.84 -11.72 -6.70
N HIS A 290 -25.99 -11.46 -7.31
CA HIS A 290 -26.61 -12.41 -8.21
C HIS A 290 -27.31 -11.78 -9.41
N LYS A 291 -27.39 -12.55 -10.50
CA LYS A 291 -28.07 -12.16 -11.74
C LYS A 291 -28.55 -13.41 -12.48
N LEU A 292 -29.71 -13.32 -13.13
CA LEU A 292 -30.11 -14.31 -14.14
C LEU A 292 -29.49 -13.95 -15.49
N LEU A 293 -28.56 -14.78 -15.97
CA LEU A 293 -27.93 -14.64 -17.28
C LEU A 293 -28.85 -15.17 -18.39
N ALA A 294 -28.46 -14.87 -19.64
CA ALA A 294 -29.13 -15.41 -20.82
C ALA A 294 -29.21 -16.94 -20.81
N GLY A 295 -30.29 -17.49 -21.37
CA GLY A 295 -30.50 -18.94 -21.47
C GLY A 295 -30.98 -19.64 -20.19
N GLY A 296 -31.28 -18.89 -19.12
CA GLY A 296 -31.78 -19.45 -17.87
C GLY A 296 -30.68 -19.90 -16.89
N VAL A 297 -29.46 -19.35 -17.03
CA VAL A 297 -28.32 -19.67 -16.16
C VAL A 297 -28.24 -18.65 -15.02
N GLY A 298 -28.24 -19.12 -13.78
CA GLY A 298 -27.96 -18.26 -12.64
C GLY A 298 -26.48 -17.90 -12.55
N TYR A 299 -26.19 -16.67 -12.17
CA TYR A 299 -24.86 -16.24 -11.77
C TYR A 299 -24.92 -15.78 -10.32
N VAL A 300 -24.04 -16.32 -9.50
CA VAL A 300 -23.87 -15.96 -8.11
C VAL A 300 -22.40 -15.69 -7.84
N ARG A 301 -22.08 -14.52 -7.32
CA ARG A 301 -20.74 -14.14 -6.90
C ARG A 301 -20.68 -14.04 -5.39
N LEU A 302 -19.74 -14.76 -4.77
CA LEU A 302 -19.43 -14.60 -3.35
C LEU A 302 -18.22 -13.67 -3.23
N LYS A 303 -18.39 -12.51 -2.61
CA LYS A 303 -17.29 -11.54 -2.40
C LYS A 303 -16.39 -11.93 -1.23
N ASN A 304 -16.98 -12.52 -0.20
CA ASN A 304 -16.32 -12.96 1.02
C ASN A 304 -17.23 -13.95 1.78
N PHE A 305 -16.70 -14.57 2.83
CA PHE A 305 -17.44 -15.47 3.71
C PHE A 305 -17.66 -14.81 5.07
N GLN A 306 -18.83 -14.21 5.25
CA GLN A 306 -19.29 -13.49 6.44
C GLN A 306 -20.42 -14.24 7.13
N GLY A 307 -20.79 -13.88 8.35
CA GLY A 307 -21.82 -14.56 9.14
C GLY A 307 -23.19 -14.71 8.45
N ASN A 308 -23.50 -13.88 7.46
CA ASN A 308 -24.74 -13.91 6.66
C ASN A 308 -24.62 -14.60 5.29
N THR A 309 -23.45 -15.06 4.86
CA THR A 309 -23.23 -15.48 3.46
C THR A 309 -24.10 -16.63 3.00
N THR A 310 -24.28 -17.68 3.80
CA THR A 310 -25.14 -18.82 3.43
C THR A 310 -26.60 -18.38 3.23
N ARG A 311 -27.12 -17.56 4.15
CA ARG A 311 -28.48 -17.00 4.06
C ARG A 311 -28.66 -16.17 2.78
N ASP A 312 -27.69 -15.31 2.49
CA ASP A 312 -27.73 -14.42 1.33
C ASP A 312 -27.62 -15.22 0.02
N LEU A 313 -26.87 -16.33 0.01
CA LEU A 313 -26.79 -17.29 -1.09
C LEU A 313 -28.12 -17.98 -1.34
N GLU A 314 -28.76 -18.53 -0.32
CA GLU A 314 -30.07 -19.20 -0.43
C GLU A 314 -31.16 -18.25 -0.95
N ALA A 315 -31.14 -17.00 -0.48
CA ALA A 315 -32.03 -15.95 -0.95
C ALA A 315 -31.77 -15.60 -2.43
N ALA A 316 -30.51 -15.48 -2.83
CA ALA A 316 -30.11 -15.24 -4.21
C ALA A 316 -30.56 -16.37 -5.15
N LEU A 317 -30.34 -17.63 -4.77
CA LEU A 317 -30.77 -18.80 -5.55
C LEU A 317 -32.29 -18.85 -5.71
N THR A 318 -33.03 -18.55 -4.64
CA THR A 318 -34.50 -18.47 -4.68
C THR A 318 -34.99 -17.39 -5.64
N ASP A 319 -34.39 -16.19 -5.58
CA ASP A 319 -34.75 -15.09 -6.46
C ASP A 319 -34.44 -15.39 -7.93
N ILE A 320 -33.25 -15.94 -8.23
CA ILE A 320 -32.87 -16.30 -9.60
C ILE A 320 -33.82 -17.35 -10.19
N ARG A 321 -34.18 -18.39 -9.42
CA ARG A 321 -35.13 -19.42 -9.88
C ARG A 321 -36.48 -18.82 -10.22
N LYS A 322 -37.01 -17.95 -9.35
CA LYS A 322 -38.27 -17.24 -9.60
C LYS A 322 -38.20 -16.38 -10.87
N GLN A 323 -37.08 -15.71 -11.11
CA GLN A 323 -36.87 -14.96 -12.35
C GLN A 323 -36.80 -15.88 -13.59
N ALA A 324 -36.31 -17.11 -13.44
CA ALA A 324 -36.13 -18.08 -14.53
C ALA A 324 -37.44 -18.78 -14.93
N GLU A 325 -38.39 -18.94 -14.02
CA GLU A 325 -39.71 -19.55 -14.29
C GLU A 325 -40.42 -18.88 -15.47
N GLY A 326 -40.34 -17.55 -15.59
CA GLY A 326 -40.91 -16.79 -16.70
C GLY A 326 -40.07 -16.73 -17.98
N LYS A 327 -38.88 -17.36 -18.01
CA LYS A 327 -37.87 -17.21 -19.08
C LYS A 327 -37.32 -18.54 -19.63
N GLY A 328 -38.11 -19.61 -19.53
CA GLY A 328 -37.73 -20.94 -20.05
C GLY A 328 -36.99 -21.83 -19.06
N GLY A 329 -37.09 -21.53 -17.76
CA GLY A 329 -36.62 -22.37 -16.65
C GLY A 329 -35.17 -22.15 -16.27
N PHE A 330 -34.81 -22.63 -15.08
CA PHE A 330 -33.45 -22.59 -14.55
C PHE A 330 -32.63 -23.77 -15.09
N LYS A 331 -31.52 -23.51 -15.77
CA LYS A 331 -30.74 -24.52 -16.52
C LYS A 331 -29.36 -24.83 -15.94
N GLY A 332 -28.87 -24.02 -15.02
CA GLY A 332 -27.54 -24.19 -14.42
C GLY A 332 -27.07 -22.96 -13.66
N LEU A 333 -25.90 -23.08 -13.03
CA LEU A 333 -25.34 -22.04 -12.17
C LEU A 333 -23.85 -21.79 -12.48
N VAL A 334 -23.48 -20.53 -12.55
CA VAL A 334 -22.09 -20.07 -12.46
C VAL A 334 -21.87 -19.52 -11.05
N LEU A 335 -21.00 -20.17 -10.28
CA LEU A 335 -20.57 -19.72 -8.96
C LEU A 335 -19.21 -19.03 -9.06
N ASP A 336 -19.17 -17.73 -8.83
CA ASP A 336 -17.97 -16.92 -8.99
C ASP A 336 -17.29 -16.63 -7.65
N LEU A 337 -16.08 -17.19 -7.49
CA LEU A 337 -15.20 -17.02 -6.32
C LEU A 337 -13.95 -16.19 -6.67
N ARG A 338 -13.87 -15.60 -7.88
CA ARG A 338 -12.72 -14.79 -8.31
C ARG A 338 -12.56 -13.57 -7.40
N GLY A 339 -11.34 -13.36 -6.92
CA GLY A 339 -10.98 -12.26 -6.03
C GLY A 339 -11.47 -12.41 -4.59
N ASN A 340 -12.10 -13.53 -4.22
CA ASN A 340 -12.61 -13.74 -2.86
C ASN A 340 -11.51 -14.32 -1.94
N PRO A 341 -10.98 -13.54 -0.98
CA PRO A 341 -9.87 -13.96 -0.11
C PRO A 341 -10.28 -14.94 1.00
N GLY A 342 -11.55 -15.35 1.04
CA GLY A 342 -12.10 -16.28 2.01
C GLY A 342 -12.94 -15.59 3.09
N GLY A 343 -12.79 -16.04 4.34
CA GLY A 343 -13.57 -15.60 5.49
C GLY A 343 -13.84 -16.74 6.47
N LEU A 344 -15.03 -16.76 7.09
CA LEU A 344 -15.37 -17.73 8.12
C LEU A 344 -15.40 -19.18 7.57
N LEU A 345 -14.68 -20.08 8.23
CA LEU A 345 -14.64 -21.52 7.86
C LEU A 345 -16.05 -22.14 7.86
N GLU A 346 -16.84 -21.81 8.87
CA GLU A 346 -18.20 -22.34 9.02
C GLU A 346 -19.11 -21.96 7.84
N GLN A 347 -18.94 -20.75 7.30
CA GLN A 347 -19.68 -20.30 6.13
C GLN A 347 -19.23 -21.01 4.86
N ALA A 348 -17.94 -21.35 4.73
CA ALA A 348 -17.45 -22.17 3.63
C ALA A 348 -18.08 -23.57 3.64
N ILE A 349 -18.21 -24.17 4.83
CA ILE A 349 -18.83 -25.47 5.05
C ILE A 349 -20.30 -25.42 4.64
N GLN A 350 -21.06 -24.46 5.17
CA GLN A 350 -22.49 -24.30 4.91
C GLN A 350 -22.80 -23.96 3.43
N VAL A 351 -21.99 -23.11 2.80
CA VAL A 351 -22.07 -22.85 1.36
C VAL A 351 -21.79 -24.13 0.56
N SER A 352 -20.77 -24.91 0.91
CA SER A 352 -20.48 -26.17 0.22
C SER A 352 -21.61 -27.18 0.37
N ASP A 353 -22.17 -27.26 1.58
CA ASP A 353 -23.29 -28.14 1.94
C ASP A 353 -24.57 -27.82 1.16
N THR A 354 -24.76 -26.57 0.73
CA THR A 354 -25.88 -26.17 -0.16
C THR A 354 -25.85 -26.93 -1.50
N PHE A 355 -24.66 -27.30 -1.98
CA PHE A 355 -24.45 -27.91 -3.29
C PHE A 355 -24.14 -29.42 -3.26
N LEU A 356 -24.05 -30.02 -2.08
CA LEU A 356 -23.57 -31.40 -1.87
C LEU A 356 -24.53 -32.16 -0.94
N SER A 357 -24.96 -33.37 -1.31
CA SER A 357 -25.77 -34.24 -0.43
C SER A 357 -24.97 -35.22 0.44
N LYS A 358 -23.68 -35.41 0.13
CA LYS A 358 -22.81 -36.37 0.84
C LYS A 358 -21.32 -36.10 0.62
N GLY A 359 -20.50 -36.76 1.44
CA GLY A 359 -19.05 -36.71 1.37
C GLY A 359 -18.45 -35.75 2.39
N THR A 360 -17.16 -35.89 2.63
CA THR A 360 -16.40 -34.95 3.46
C THR A 360 -16.18 -33.67 2.65
N ILE A 361 -16.59 -32.51 3.18
CA ILE A 361 -16.38 -31.20 2.56
C ILE A 361 -14.94 -30.76 2.82
N VAL A 362 -14.53 -30.85 4.08
CA VAL A 362 -13.19 -30.46 4.54
C VAL A 362 -12.80 -31.28 5.76
N ALA A 363 -11.52 -31.63 5.85
CA ALA A 363 -10.93 -32.19 7.06
C ALA A 363 -9.90 -31.20 7.61
N THR A 364 -9.90 -30.93 8.90
CA THR A 364 -8.85 -30.15 9.57
C THR A 364 -7.91 -31.11 10.30
N VAL A 365 -6.61 -30.89 10.16
CA VAL A 365 -5.54 -31.65 10.82
C VAL A 365 -4.65 -30.71 11.62
N GLY A 366 -4.58 -30.92 12.93
CA GLY A 366 -3.86 -30.07 13.88
C GLY A 366 -2.88 -30.86 14.74
N PHE A 367 -2.02 -30.12 15.45
CA PHE A 367 -1.07 -30.65 16.44
C PHE A 367 -0.18 -31.80 15.90
N SER A 368 0.54 -31.55 14.80
CA SER A 368 1.32 -32.58 14.08
C SER A 368 0.51 -33.83 13.72
N ASP A 369 -0.62 -33.64 13.04
CA ASP A 369 -1.51 -34.69 12.53
C ASP A 369 -2.18 -35.58 13.61
N LYS A 370 -2.14 -35.17 14.88
CA LYS A 370 -2.73 -35.91 16.00
C LYS A 370 -4.20 -35.59 16.23
N LEU A 371 -4.64 -34.41 15.81
CA LEU A 371 -6.03 -33.97 15.87
C LEU A 371 -6.58 -33.94 14.46
N ARG A 372 -7.65 -34.70 14.19
CA ARG A 372 -8.35 -34.68 12.91
C ARG A 372 -9.84 -34.51 13.14
N GLU A 373 -10.42 -33.52 12.48
CA GLU A 373 -11.86 -33.29 12.46
C GLU A 373 -12.35 -33.26 11.02
N GLU A 374 -13.47 -33.93 10.73
CA GLU A 374 -14.09 -33.93 9.41
C GLU A 374 -15.44 -33.24 9.46
N LYS A 375 -15.68 -32.34 8.52
CA LYS A 375 -16.99 -31.74 8.28
C LYS A 375 -17.57 -32.34 7.01
N ARG A 376 -18.76 -32.92 7.13
CA ARG A 376 -19.43 -33.69 6.06
C ARG A 376 -20.70 -33.00 5.63
N ALA A 377 -21.04 -33.18 4.36
CA ALA A 377 -22.31 -32.72 3.82
C ALA A 377 -23.49 -33.48 4.45
N ARG A 378 -24.61 -32.78 4.66
CA ARG A 378 -25.86 -33.31 5.18
C ARG A 378 -26.64 -34.01 4.06
N MET A 379 -27.31 -35.11 4.40
CA MET A 379 -28.17 -35.83 3.46
C MET A 379 -29.50 -35.09 3.28
N THR A 380 -29.49 -34.05 2.44
CA THR A 380 -30.67 -33.25 2.07
C THR A 380 -30.78 -33.14 0.55
N ASP A 381 -31.97 -32.82 0.05
CA ASP A 381 -32.21 -32.47 -1.36
C ASP A 381 -31.54 -31.12 -1.67
N GLY A 382 -30.20 -31.13 -1.83
CA GLY A 382 -29.40 -29.96 -2.17
C GLY A 382 -29.58 -29.51 -3.61
N GLU A 383 -28.74 -28.57 -4.04
CA GLU A 383 -28.71 -28.05 -5.41
C GLU A 383 -28.14 -29.05 -6.43
N GLU A 384 -28.63 -30.29 -6.51
CA GLU A 384 -28.05 -31.37 -7.33
C GLU A 384 -28.69 -31.55 -8.72
N SER A 385 -29.76 -30.82 -9.02
CA SER A 385 -30.56 -31.07 -10.24
C SER A 385 -30.01 -30.43 -11.52
N TYR A 386 -28.97 -29.60 -11.42
CA TYR A 386 -28.46 -28.81 -12.54
C TYR A 386 -26.92 -28.72 -12.60
N PRO A 387 -26.33 -28.48 -13.78
CA PRO A 387 -24.89 -28.24 -13.95
C PRO A 387 -24.40 -26.99 -13.21
N ILE A 388 -23.20 -27.08 -12.60
CA ILE A 388 -22.51 -25.95 -11.96
C ILE A 388 -21.11 -25.79 -12.57
N ALA A 389 -20.71 -24.54 -12.82
CA ALA A 389 -19.33 -24.16 -13.08
C ALA A 389 -18.85 -23.16 -12.02
N VAL A 390 -17.65 -23.35 -11.49
CA VAL A 390 -17.06 -22.47 -10.47
C VAL A 390 -15.92 -21.65 -11.10
N LEU A 391 -15.99 -20.32 -10.99
CA LEU A 391 -14.92 -19.42 -11.43
C LEU A 391 -13.96 -19.12 -10.28
N VAL A 392 -12.65 -19.26 -10.53
CA VAL A 392 -11.59 -19.02 -9.54
C VAL A 392 -10.40 -18.27 -10.16
N ASN A 393 -9.63 -17.56 -9.33
CA ASN A 393 -8.35 -16.96 -9.74
C ASN A 393 -7.35 -16.90 -8.57
N ALA A 394 -6.18 -16.29 -8.77
CA ALA A 394 -5.15 -16.17 -7.74
C ALA A 394 -5.59 -15.39 -6.48
N GLY A 395 -6.68 -14.60 -6.57
CA GLY A 395 -7.30 -13.93 -5.42
C GLY A 395 -8.31 -14.80 -4.68
N SER A 396 -8.74 -15.93 -5.25
CA SER A 396 -9.53 -16.94 -4.54
C SER A 396 -8.64 -17.61 -3.50
N ALA A 397 -8.99 -17.49 -2.23
CA ALA A 397 -8.18 -18.04 -1.15
C ALA A 397 -9.03 -18.63 -0.03
N SER A 398 -8.45 -19.58 0.67
CA SER A 398 -8.96 -20.19 1.89
C SER A 398 -10.39 -20.69 1.86
N ALA A 399 -11.38 -20.01 2.45
CA ALA A 399 -12.78 -20.46 2.40
C ALA A 399 -13.26 -20.69 0.96
N SER A 400 -12.84 -19.84 0.01
CA SER A 400 -13.09 -20.02 -1.42
C SER A 400 -12.49 -21.33 -1.96
N GLU A 401 -11.29 -21.69 -1.49
CA GLU A 401 -10.60 -22.91 -1.90
C GLU A 401 -11.20 -24.16 -1.27
N ILE A 402 -11.79 -24.04 -0.07
CA ILE A 402 -12.60 -25.11 0.55
C ILE A 402 -13.82 -25.40 -0.32
N VAL A 403 -14.59 -24.36 -0.71
CA VAL A 403 -15.76 -24.54 -1.58
C VAL A 403 -15.35 -25.11 -2.94
N ALA A 404 -14.36 -24.51 -3.61
CA ALA A 404 -13.89 -24.99 -4.90
C ALA A 404 -13.34 -26.42 -4.82
N GLY A 405 -12.54 -26.74 -3.80
CA GLY A 405 -11.98 -28.07 -3.58
C GLY A 405 -13.03 -29.12 -3.24
N ALA A 406 -14.02 -28.79 -2.42
CA ALA A 406 -15.13 -29.67 -2.09
C ALA A 406 -15.94 -30.02 -3.34
N LEU A 407 -16.33 -29.01 -4.13
CA LEU A 407 -17.11 -29.21 -5.36
C LEU A 407 -16.30 -29.94 -6.45
N LYS A 408 -15.00 -29.68 -6.55
CA LYS A 408 -14.10 -30.36 -7.50
C LYS A 408 -13.94 -31.84 -7.14
N ASN A 409 -13.56 -32.14 -5.90
CA ASN A 409 -13.11 -33.47 -5.50
C ASN A 409 -14.29 -34.42 -5.17
N LEU A 410 -15.48 -33.88 -4.89
CA LEU A 410 -16.72 -34.66 -4.77
C LEU A 410 -17.48 -34.80 -6.12
N ASP A 411 -16.80 -34.51 -7.23
CA ASP A 411 -17.32 -34.68 -8.59
C ASP A 411 -18.57 -33.83 -8.90
N ARG A 412 -18.72 -32.67 -8.24
CA ARG A 412 -19.94 -31.83 -8.32
C ARG A 412 -19.87 -30.72 -9.35
N ALA A 413 -18.75 -30.02 -9.50
CA ALA A 413 -18.67 -28.89 -10.42
C ALA A 413 -17.31 -28.81 -11.13
N VAL A 414 -17.32 -28.35 -12.38
CA VAL A 414 -16.12 -27.99 -13.11
C VAL A 414 -15.53 -26.69 -12.56
N ILE A 415 -14.21 -26.66 -12.36
CA ILE A 415 -13.48 -25.47 -11.93
C ILE A 415 -12.84 -24.79 -13.14
N ILE A 416 -13.12 -23.50 -13.34
CA ILE A 416 -12.70 -22.72 -14.50
C ILE A 416 -11.98 -21.45 -14.03
N GLY A 417 -10.91 -21.03 -14.73
CA GLY A 417 -10.21 -19.77 -14.44
C GLY A 417 -8.72 -19.96 -14.21
N ARG A 418 -8.17 -19.42 -13.12
CA ARG A 418 -6.74 -19.52 -12.78
C ARG A 418 -6.53 -20.20 -11.43
N GLN A 419 -5.35 -20.78 -11.24
CA GLN A 419 -4.96 -21.41 -9.98
C GLN A 419 -5.12 -20.44 -8.81
N THR A 420 -5.66 -20.96 -7.70
CA THR A 420 -5.96 -20.18 -6.50
C THR A 420 -4.73 -19.93 -5.64
N PHE A 421 -4.89 -19.13 -4.58
CA PHE A 421 -3.78 -18.61 -3.76
C PHE A 421 -2.96 -19.70 -3.04
N GLY A 422 -3.61 -20.77 -2.57
CA GLY A 422 -2.98 -21.88 -1.86
C GLY A 422 -2.92 -21.74 -0.34
N LYS A 423 -3.87 -21.05 0.30
CA LYS A 423 -3.89 -20.92 1.77
C LYS A 423 -4.67 -22.07 2.40
N GLY A 424 -3.96 -23.14 2.74
CA GLY A 424 -4.45 -24.37 3.37
C GLY A 424 -4.42 -24.40 4.91
N SER A 425 -4.38 -23.25 5.59
CA SER A 425 -4.26 -23.15 7.05
C SER A 425 -5.51 -22.53 7.72
N VAL A 426 -5.80 -22.94 8.95
CA VAL A 426 -6.93 -22.47 9.77
C VAL A 426 -6.40 -21.74 10.99
N GLN A 427 -6.90 -20.52 11.20
CA GLN A 427 -6.62 -19.75 12.40
C GLN A 427 -7.78 -19.77 13.39
N VAL A 428 -7.47 -19.65 14.68
CA VAL A 428 -8.43 -19.36 15.76
C VAL A 428 -8.09 -18.02 16.39
N LEU A 429 -9.11 -17.33 16.89
CA LEU A 429 -8.98 -16.07 17.59
C LEU A 429 -9.08 -16.28 19.10
N TYR A 430 -8.16 -15.69 19.84
CA TYR A 430 -8.16 -15.65 21.30
C TYR A 430 -8.25 -14.20 21.76
N ASP A 431 -9.33 -13.84 22.45
CA ASP A 431 -9.61 -12.48 22.91
C ASP A 431 -8.79 -12.13 24.17
N PHE A 432 -8.33 -10.89 24.25
CA PHE A 432 -7.61 -10.36 25.41
C PHE A 432 -8.42 -9.26 26.11
N PRO A 433 -8.22 -9.07 27.44
CA PRO A 433 -8.95 -8.06 28.22
C PRO A 433 -8.69 -6.60 27.79
N ASP A 434 -7.65 -6.35 27.01
CA ASP A 434 -7.29 -5.04 26.50
C ASP A 434 -7.89 -4.74 25.11
N ASP A 435 -8.89 -5.54 24.70
CA ASP A 435 -9.57 -5.53 23.40
C ASP A 435 -8.70 -5.96 22.21
N SER A 436 -7.48 -6.48 22.45
CA SER A 436 -6.66 -7.12 21.40
C SER A 436 -7.05 -8.60 21.20
N ALA A 437 -6.55 -9.23 20.13
CA ALA A 437 -6.75 -10.66 19.92
C ALA A 437 -5.55 -11.34 19.27
N LEU A 438 -5.24 -12.56 19.71
CA LEU A 438 -4.28 -13.43 19.02
C LEU A 438 -5.02 -14.21 17.94
N LYS A 439 -4.61 -14.06 16.68
CA LYS A 439 -4.97 -14.93 15.57
C LYS A 439 -3.85 -15.96 15.41
N LEU A 440 -4.11 -17.24 15.72
CA LEU A 440 -3.09 -18.29 15.73
C LEU A 440 -3.47 -19.44 14.81
N THR A 441 -2.52 -19.93 14.01
CA THR A 441 -2.72 -21.12 13.17
C THR A 441 -2.70 -22.39 14.01
N ILE A 442 -3.82 -23.11 14.05
CA ILE A 442 -3.97 -24.33 14.86
C ILE A 442 -4.07 -25.61 14.03
N ALA A 443 -4.45 -25.50 12.76
CA ALA A 443 -4.67 -26.63 11.88
C ALA A 443 -4.35 -26.29 10.42
N LYS A 444 -4.08 -27.33 9.63
CA LYS A 444 -4.15 -27.30 8.17
C LYS A 444 -5.46 -27.94 7.75
N TYR A 445 -6.03 -27.54 6.62
CA TYR A 445 -7.18 -28.26 6.08
C TYR A 445 -6.82 -29.04 4.81
N LEU A 446 -7.50 -30.15 4.65
CA LEU A 446 -7.39 -31.07 3.53
C LEU A 446 -8.73 -31.06 2.79
N THR A 447 -8.63 -30.96 1.46
CA THR A 447 -9.78 -31.12 0.58
C THR A 447 -10.15 -32.62 0.46
N PRO A 448 -11.33 -32.97 -0.06
CA PRO A 448 -11.77 -34.36 -0.14
C PRO A 448 -10.73 -35.21 -0.88
N GLY A 449 -10.42 -36.40 -0.37
CA GLY A 449 -9.32 -37.24 -0.86
C GLY A 449 -7.96 -36.98 -0.17
N ASP A 450 -7.95 -36.27 0.96
CA ASP A 450 -6.75 -35.92 1.75
C ASP A 450 -5.71 -35.11 0.96
N VAL A 451 -6.18 -34.28 0.02
CA VAL A 451 -5.31 -33.41 -0.79
C VAL A 451 -5.06 -32.11 -0.04
N SER A 452 -3.79 -31.90 0.35
CA SER A 452 -3.33 -30.63 0.91
C SER A 452 -3.18 -29.59 -0.19
N ILE A 453 -3.82 -28.46 -0.01
CA ILE A 453 -3.72 -27.33 -0.94
C ILE A 453 -2.82 -26.21 -0.45
N GLN A 454 -2.26 -26.34 0.76
CA GLN A 454 -1.27 -25.40 1.29
C GLN A 454 -0.12 -25.25 0.28
N GLU A 455 0.15 -24.02 -0.16
CA GLU A 455 1.18 -23.62 -1.13
C GLU A 455 1.00 -24.12 -2.57
N VAL A 456 -0.12 -24.79 -2.83
CA VAL A 456 -0.51 -25.27 -4.15
C VAL A 456 -1.76 -24.53 -4.63
N GLY A 457 -2.81 -24.51 -3.82
CA GLY A 457 -4.13 -24.05 -4.24
C GLY A 457 -4.90 -25.08 -5.05
N ILE A 458 -6.10 -24.72 -5.45
CA ILE A 458 -6.97 -25.44 -6.37
C ILE A 458 -6.55 -25.11 -7.79
N VAL A 459 -6.07 -26.14 -8.49
CA VAL A 459 -5.79 -26.06 -9.92
C VAL A 459 -7.11 -26.20 -10.70
N PRO A 460 -7.44 -25.28 -11.62
CA PRO A 460 -8.67 -25.36 -12.39
C PRO A 460 -8.66 -26.53 -13.38
N ASP A 461 -9.85 -27.05 -13.70
CA ASP A 461 -10.02 -28.07 -14.73
C ASP A 461 -9.81 -27.49 -16.13
N ILE A 462 -10.32 -26.27 -16.34
CA ILE A 462 -10.16 -25.47 -17.55
C ILE A 462 -9.46 -24.17 -17.16
N GLN A 463 -8.18 -24.06 -17.51
CA GLN A 463 -7.42 -22.85 -17.24
C GLN A 463 -7.70 -21.79 -18.31
N LEU A 464 -8.14 -20.62 -17.88
CA LEU A 464 -8.32 -19.44 -18.73
C LEU A 464 -7.18 -18.45 -18.46
N VAL A 465 -6.47 -18.07 -19.52
CA VAL A 465 -5.33 -17.15 -19.44
C VAL A 465 -5.67 -15.90 -20.25
N PRO A 466 -5.86 -14.73 -19.60
CA PRO A 466 -6.09 -13.50 -20.33
C PRO A 466 -4.85 -13.15 -21.17
N THR A 467 -5.08 -12.54 -22.32
CA THR A 467 -4.01 -12.00 -23.17
C THR A 467 -4.36 -10.60 -23.64
N ARG A 468 -3.34 -9.80 -23.92
CA ARG A 468 -3.49 -8.44 -24.45
C ARG A 468 -2.62 -8.29 -25.69
N VAL A 469 -3.18 -7.72 -26.74
CA VAL A 469 -2.47 -7.40 -27.97
C VAL A 469 -2.86 -5.99 -28.39
N THR A 470 -1.95 -5.06 -28.16
CA THR A 470 -2.08 -3.64 -28.48
C THR A 470 -0.75 -3.15 -29.08
N ALA A 471 -0.75 -1.97 -29.69
CA ALA A 471 0.47 -1.42 -30.30
C ALA A 471 1.55 -1.07 -29.25
N ASP A 472 1.11 -0.71 -28.04
CA ASP A 472 1.96 -0.32 -26.91
C ASP A 472 2.33 -1.51 -26.00
N ARG A 473 1.50 -2.56 -25.98
CA ARG A 473 1.69 -3.71 -25.07
C ARG A 473 1.18 -5.04 -25.63
N VAL A 474 2.00 -6.07 -25.49
CA VAL A 474 1.66 -7.48 -25.79
C VAL A 474 1.91 -8.33 -24.55
N ASP A 475 0.91 -9.11 -24.14
CA ASP A 475 0.98 -10.09 -23.06
C ASP A 475 0.30 -11.39 -23.53
N VAL A 476 1.04 -12.29 -24.18
CA VAL A 476 0.51 -13.53 -24.79
C VAL A 476 1.40 -14.73 -24.48
N PHE A 477 2.72 -14.57 -24.50
CA PHE A 477 3.70 -15.66 -24.56
C PHE A 477 4.49 -15.84 -23.27
N ALA A 478 4.83 -14.76 -22.59
CA ALA A 478 5.53 -14.82 -21.32
C ALA A 478 4.66 -15.58 -20.31
N PRO A 479 5.24 -16.50 -19.52
CA PRO A 479 4.49 -17.13 -18.43
C PRO A 479 3.88 -16.05 -17.53
N ARG A 480 2.78 -16.33 -16.82
CA ARG A 480 2.29 -15.40 -15.80
C ARG A 480 2.92 -15.76 -14.46
N LYS A 481 3.23 -14.75 -13.65
CA LYS A 481 3.62 -14.93 -12.26
C LYS A 481 2.53 -14.36 -11.37
N SER A 482 1.69 -15.23 -10.83
CA SER A 482 0.77 -14.86 -9.75
C SER A 482 1.50 -15.02 -8.42
N MET A 483 1.26 -14.10 -7.49
CA MET A 483 1.68 -14.27 -6.11
C MET A 483 0.75 -15.30 -5.45
N GLY A 484 1.33 -16.31 -4.81
CA GLY A 484 0.58 -17.28 -3.99
C GLY A 484 1.17 -17.43 -2.59
N GLU A 485 0.59 -18.32 -1.79
CA GLU A 485 1.03 -18.63 -0.42
C GLU A 485 2.52 -19.01 -0.36
N ALA A 486 3.02 -19.71 -1.38
CA ALA A 486 4.42 -20.13 -1.46
C ALA A 486 5.42 -19.00 -1.74
N ASP A 487 4.95 -17.81 -2.11
CA ASP A 487 5.81 -16.63 -2.25
C ASP A 487 5.93 -15.84 -0.94
N LEU A 488 5.21 -16.23 0.13
CA LEU A 488 5.24 -15.54 1.43
C LEU A 488 6.43 -15.99 2.29
N ASP A 489 7.12 -15.05 2.93
CA ASP A 489 8.18 -15.43 3.88
C ASP A 489 7.60 -16.26 5.04
N GLN A 490 8.39 -17.25 5.49
CA GLN A 490 8.02 -18.19 6.58
C GLN A 490 6.80 -19.08 6.30
N HIS A 491 6.40 -19.24 5.03
CA HIS A 491 5.42 -20.27 4.64
C HIS A 491 5.86 -21.70 5.08
N PHE A 492 4.90 -22.63 5.17
CA PHE A 492 5.13 -23.98 5.75
C PHE A 492 6.19 -24.81 5.00
N GLY A 493 6.25 -24.74 3.67
CA GLY A 493 7.16 -25.48 2.81
C GLY A 493 8.45 -24.75 2.42
N ASN A 494 8.97 -23.89 3.30
CA ASN A 494 10.21 -23.13 3.11
C ASN A 494 11.26 -23.95 2.30
N PRO A 495 11.82 -23.42 1.19
CA PRO A 495 12.72 -24.14 0.28
C PRO A 495 13.97 -24.77 0.92
N GLU A 496 14.35 -24.40 2.15
CA GLU A 496 15.38 -25.11 2.92
C GLU A 496 14.96 -26.51 3.38
N SER A 497 13.66 -26.84 3.30
CA SER A 497 13.12 -28.19 3.53
C SER A 497 12.89 -28.93 2.21
N ALA A 498 13.96 -29.55 1.69
CA ALA A 498 13.93 -30.30 0.42
C ALA A 498 12.81 -31.37 0.35
N THR A 499 12.41 -31.94 1.49
CA THR A 499 11.34 -32.96 1.55
C THR A 499 9.94 -32.38 1.33
N ILE A 500 9.65 -31.17 1.84
CA ILE A 500 8.32 -30.55 1.69
C ILE A 500 8.19 -29.92 0.30
N ALA A 501 9.27 -29.29 -0.20
CA ALA A 501 9.34 -28.82 -1.58
C ALA A 501 9.06 -29.95 -2.59
N LYS A 502 9.66 -31.13 -2.38
CA LYS A 502 9.40 -32.30 -3.21
C LYS A 502 7.94 -32.78 -3.16
N LYS A 503 7.32 -32.82 -1.97
CA LYS A 503 5.89 -33.18 -1.85
C LYS A 503 4.98 -32.18 -2.57
N ARG A 504 5.32 -30.89 -2.54
CA ARG A 504 4.60 -29.85 -3.28
C ARG A 504 4.73 -30.04 -4.79
N GLU A 505 5.95 -30.30 -5.28
CA GLU A 505 6.20 -30.63 -6.69
C GLU A 505 5.42 -31.88 -7.12
N GLU A 506 5.38 -32.92 -6.28
CA GLU A 506 4.58 -34.13 -6.55
C GLU A 506 3.08 -33.84 -6.67
N VAL A 507 2.53 -32.93 -5.85
CA VAL A 507 1.11 -32.51 -5.96
C VAL A 507 0.90 -31.67 -7.21
N LEU A 508 1.77 -30.70 -7.51
CA LEU A 508 1.70 -29.89 -8.73
C LEU A 508 1.85 -30.72 -10.01
N ASP A 509 2.65 -31.79 -9.96
CA ASP A 509 2.80 -32.70 -11.10
C ASP A 509 1.56 -33.56 -11.33
N ARG A 510 0.85 -33.94 -10.26
CA ARG A 510 -0.41 -34.69 -10.32
C ARG A 510 -1.60 -33.80 -10.72
N GLU A 511 -1.66 -32.58 -10.17
CA GLU A 511 -2.75 -31.62 -10.35
C GLU A 511 -2.39 -30.62 -11.45
N LYS A 512 -2.24 -31.07 -12.71
CA LYS A 512 -2.12 -30.16 -13.86
C LYS A 512 -3.50 -29.77 -14.37
N PRO A 513 -3.69 -28.53 -14.89
CA PRO A 513 -4.93 -28.18 -15.55
C PRO A 513 -5.23 -29.19 -16.66
N GLY A 514 -6.48 -29.66 -16.73
CA GLY A 514 -6.88 -30.63 -17.75
C GLY A 514 -6.76 -30.07 -19.16
N THR A 515 -7.01 -28.77 -19.30
CA THR A 515 -6.82 -28.00 -20.53
C THR A 515 -6.53 -26.53 -20.20
N SER A 516 -5.86 -25.84 -21.12
CA SER A 516 -5.54 -24.42 -20.99
C SER A 516 -5.92 -23.69 -22.27
N LEU A 517 -6.53 -22.52 -22.11
CA LEU A 517 -7.01 -21.66 -23.18
C LEU A 517 -6.57 -20.22 -22.91
N LYS A 518 -5.92 -19.61 -23.91
CA LYS A 518 -5.62 -18.18 -23.92
C LYS A 518 -6.77 -17.44 -24.60
N TYR A 519 -7.22 -16.33 -24.03
CA TYR A 519 -8.29 -15.51 -24.61
C TYR A 519 -7.85 -14.05 -24.70
N LEU A 520 -8.36 -13.31 -25.68
CA LEU A 520 -8.02 -11.89 -25.84
C LEU A 520 -8.92 -11.04 -24.93
N LYS A 521 -8.35 -10.45 -23.87
CA LYS A 521 -9.04 -9.51 -22.98
C LYS A 521 -9.17 -8.18 -23.73
N VAL A 522 -10.36 -7.88 -24.24
CA VAL A 522 -10.66 -6.60 -24.89
C VAL A 522 -10.77 -5.55 -23.79
N ASP A 523 -9.87 -4.58 -23.77
CA ASP A 523 -9.96 -3.47 -22.83
C ASP A 523 -11.17 -2.60 -23.19
N GLU A 524 -12.21 -2.65 -22.36
CA GLU A 524 -13.45 -1.87 -22.54
C GLU A 524 -13.15 -0.37 -22.66
N LYS A 525 -12.08 0.14 -22.03
CA LYS A 525 -11.67 1.54 -22.16
C LYS A 525 -11.06 1.83 -23.53
N ALA A 526 -10.26 0.92 -24.09
CA ALA A 526 -9.71 1.06 -25.43
C ALA A 526 -10.80 0.95 -26.51
N ALA A 527 -11.77 0.04 -26.32
CA ALA A 527 -12.93 -0.09 -27.20
C ALA A 527 -13.84 1.15 -27.16
N GLN A 528 -14.08 1.74 -25.98
CA GLN A 528 -14.82 3.00 -25.84
C GLN A 528 -14.05 4.21 -26.39
N ALA A 529 -12.72 4.24 -26.25
CA ALA A 529 -11.87 5.28 -26.82
C ALA A 529 -11.79 5.20 -28.36
N ALA A 530 -11.81 3.99 -28.92
CA ALA A 530 -11.91 3.76 -30.37
C ALA A 530 -13.29 4.15 -30.90
N ALA A 531 -14.37 3.80 -30.20
CA ALA A 531 -15.74 4.18 -30.57
C ALA A 531 -15.98 5.70 -30.54
N LYS A 532 -15.33 6.43 -29.61
CA LYS A 532 -15.38 7.90 -29.56
C LYS A 532 -14.62 8.60 -30.69
N LYS A 533 -13.74 7.90 -31.42
CA LYS A 533 -13.01 8.45 -32.57
C LYS A 533 -13.77 8.33 -33.89
N GLU A 534 -14.87 7.58 -33.94
CA GLU A 534 -15.58 7.23 -35.19
C GLU A 534 -16.97 7.87 -35.37
N GLU A 535 -17.43 8.77 -34.50
CA GLU A 535 -18.67 9.53 -34.79
C GLU A 535 -18.41 10.66 -35.82
N PRO A 536 -19.16 10.71 -36.94
CA PRO A 536 -19.07 11.84 -37.86
C PRO A 536 -19.71 13.07 -37.20
N LYS A 537 -18.97 14.17 -37.13
CA LYS A 537 -19.48 15.47 -36.66
C LYS A 537 -20.63 15.94 -37.57
N GLU A 538 -21.87 15.68 -37.17
CA GLU A 538 -23.04 16.34 -37.75
C GLU A 538 -23.06 17.82 -37.33
N LYS A 539 -23.16 18.69 -38.34
CA LYS A 539 -23.25 20.14 -38.17
C LYS A 539 -24.63 20.50 -37.61
N VAL A 540 -24.69 20.95 -36.36
CA VAL A 540 -25.85 21.70 -35.85
C VAL A 540 -25.47 23.18 -35.73
N ALA A 541 -26.30 24.02 -36.33
CA ALA A 541 -26.13 25.45 -36.50
C ALA A 541 -26.11 26.22 -35.16
N ALA A 542 -25.31 27.29 -35.16
CA ALA A 542 -25.03 28.16 -34.03
C ALA A 542 -26.25 28.94 -33.52
N LYS A 543 -26.36 29.09 -32.19
CA LYS A 543 -26.95 30.25 -31.50
C LYS A 543 -25.87 30.95 -30.68
N PRO A 544 -25.71 32.28 -30.76
CA PRO A 544 -24.67 33.00 -30.03
C PRO A 544 -25.14 33.44 -28.65
N GLY A 545 -24.30 33.22 -27.62
CA GLY A 545 -24.39 33.97 -26.36
C GLY A 545 -24.19 33.16 -25.08
N ALA A 546 -22.94 32.80 -24.75
CA ALA A 546 -22.44 32.71 -23.37
C ALA A 546 -20.91 32.58 -23.41
N LYS A 547 -20.22 33.45 -22.66
CA LYS A 547 -18.76 33.56 -22.60
C LYS A 547 -18.13 32.38 -21.85
N ASP A 548 -17.06 31.87 -22.45
CA ASP A 548 -15.90 31.15 -21.90
C ASP A 548 -15.99 30.59 -20.47
N LYS A 549 -16.17 29.27 -20.37
CA LYS A 549 -15.51 28.45 -19.34
C LYS A 549 -14.54 27.53 -20.06
N LYS A 550 -13.24 27.73 -19.82
CA LYS A 550 -12.19 26.75 -20.15
C LYS A 550 -12.45 25.49 -19.32
N GLU A 551 -12.77 24.38 -19.97
CA GLU A 551 -12.68 23.05 -19.37
C GLU A 551 -11.21 22.71 -19.11
N HIS A 552 -10.82 22.70 -17.83
CA HIS A 552 -9.62 22.00 -17.38
C HIS A 552 -9.96 20.50 -17.32
N GLY A 553 -9.83 19.81 -18.45
CA GLY A 553 -9.70 18.36 -18.48
C GLY A 553 -8.24 18.00 -18.22
N GLU A 554 -7.81 18.00 -16.95
CA GLU A 554 -6.57 17.32 -16.57
C GLU A 554 -6.84 15.82 -16.59
N ASN A 555 -6.31 15.14 -17.62
CA ASN A 555 -6.00 13.72 -17.53
C ASN A 555 -5.04 13.55 -16.34
N ASP A 556 -5.51 12.95 -15.25
CA ASP A 556 -4.68 12.61 -14.10
C ASP A 556 -3.55 11.66 -14.56
N PRO A 557 -2.28 12.11 -14.62
CA PRO A 557 -1.18 11.36 -15.24
C PRO A 557 -0.73 10.13 -14.46
N LEU A 558 -1.33 9.87 -13.28
CA LEU A 558 -0.93 8.81 -12.35
C LEU A 558 -1.76 7.52 -12.46
N LEU A 559 -2.82 7.50 -13.27
CA LEU A 559 -3.70 6.32 -13.41
C LEU A 559 -3.28 5.35 -14.51
N ASP A 560 -2.34 5.70 -15.39
CA ASP A 560 -2.04 4.96 -16.64
C ASP A 560 -0.65 4.30 -16.69
N VAL A 561 0.07 4.18 -15.58
CA VAL A 561 1.27 3.32 -15.60
C VAL A 561 0.77 1.89 -15.54
N ASP A 562 1.41 0.92 -16.19
CA ASP A 562 0.99 -0.49 -16.23
C ASP A 562 2.20 -1.38 -15.94
N VAL A 563 2.24 -2.01 -14.76
CA VAL A 563 3.35 -2.89 -14.30
C VAL A 563 3.02 -4.32 -14.71
N ALA A 564 3.93 -5.01 -15.42
CA ALA A 564 3.66 -6.33 -15.97
C ALA A 564 3.28 -7.35 -14.89
N GLY A 565 2.20 -8.10 -15.16
CA GLY A 565 1.68 -9.17 -14.31
C GLY A 565 0.95 -8.72 -13.04
N GLN A 566 1.46 -7.72 -12.32
CA GLN A 566 0.87 -7.28 -11.03
C GLN A 566 -0.30 -6.30 -11.19
N GLY A 567 -0.29 -5.49 -12.26
CA GLY A 567 -1.41 -4.58 -12.55
C GLY A 567 -2.72 -5.34 -12.73
N GLU A 568 -2.71 -6.45 -13.47
CA GLU A 568 -3.93 -7.19 -13.80
C GLU A 568 -4.52 -7.99 -12.64
N ASP A 569 -3.71 -8.53 -11.72
CA ASP A 569 -4.23 -9.21 -10.54
C ASP A 569 -4.82 -8.21 -9.53
N LEU A 570 -4.24 -7.01 -9.43
CA LEU A 570 -4.83 -5.89 -8.68
C LEU A 570 -6.03 -5.29 -9.39
N ASP A 571 -6.03 -5.18 -10.71
CA ASP A 571 -7.18 -4.71 -11.48
C ASP A 571 -8.32 -5.73 -11.38
N ASP A 572 -8.05 -7.04 -11.42
CA ASP A 572 -9.05 -8.08 -11.18
C ASP A 572 -9.60 -8.02 -9.73
N GLN A 573 -8.78 -7.67 -8.73
CA GLN A 573 -9.22 -7.44 -7.33
C GLN A 573 -9.98 -6.11 -7.17
N LEU A 574 -9.53 -5.03 -7.80
CA LEU A 574 -10.16 -3.71 -7.75
C LEU A 574 -11.47 -3.68 -8.56
N ASP A 575 -11.52 -4.38 -9.70
CA ASP A 575 -12.73 -4.64 -10.47
C ASP A 575 -13.69 -5.53 -9.67
N ALA A 576 -13.18 -6.45 -8.84
CA ALA A 576 -14.00 -7.23 -7.94
C ALA A 576 -14.62 -6.40 -6.81
N GLU A 577 -13.86 -5.47 -6.23
CA GLU A 577 -14.28 -4.64 -5.11
C GLU A 577 -15.14 -3.44 -5.53
N SER A 578 -14.89 -2.87 -6.70
CA SER A 578 -15.56 -1.65 -7.18
C SER A 578 -16.88 -1.87 -7.92
N GLN A 579 -17.15 -3.10 -8.37
CA GLN A 579 -18.28 -3.35 -9.26
C GLN A 579 -19.53 -3.82 -8.51
N GLU A 580 -20.48 -2.89 -8.39
CA GLU A 580 -21.83 -3.17 -7.93
C GLU A 580 -22.69 -3.83 -9.01
N GLU A 581 -22.29 -3.70 -10.27
CA GLU A 581 -22.96 -4.29 -11.43
C GLU A 581 -22.19 -5.51 -11.94
N ILE A 582 -22.89 -6.62 -12.13
CA ILE A 582 -22.31 -7.87 -12.63
C ILE A 582 -21.97 -7.71 -14.12
N LYS A 583 -20.67 -7.61 -14.42
CA LYS A 583 -20.15 -7.67 -15.78
C LYS A 583 -20.11 -9.10 -16.30
N GLU A 584 -20.69 -9.32 -17.47
CA GLU A 584 -20.56 -10.58 -18.21
C GLU A 584 -19.26 -10.56 -19.00
N ASP A 585 -18.12 -10.63 -18.31
CA ASP A 585 -16.81 -10.76 -18.93
C ASP A 585 -16.64 -12.10 -19.67
N PHE A 586 -15.50 -12.31 -20.35
CA PHE A 586 -15.25 -13.54 -21.09
C PHE A 586 -15.34 -14.80 -20.22
N GLU A 587 -14.84 -14.77 -18.98
CA GLU A 587 -14.84 -15.94 -18.09
C GLU A 587 -16.28 -16.29 -17.66
N VAL A 588 -17.10 -15.28 -17.35
CA VAL A 588 -18.54 -15.45 -17.06
C VAL A 588 -19.29 -15.99 -18.27
N GLN A 589 -19.06 -15.41 -19.46
CA GLN A 589 -19.70 -15.88 -20.70
C GLN A 589 -19.28 -17.30 -21.04
N PHE A 590 -17.98 -17.61 -20.92
CA PHE A 590 -17.45 -18.94 -21.16
C PHE A 590 -18.07 -19.98 -20.21
N ALA A 591 -18.13 -19.68 -18.91
CA ALA A 591 -18.75 -20.58 -17.93
C ALA A 591 -20.25 -20.76 -18.17
N ARG A 592 -20.98 -19.69 -18.47
CA ARG A 592 -22.41 -19.73 -18.84
C ARG A 592 -22.64 -20.63 -20.05
N ASP A 593 -21.88 -20.41 -21.13
CA ASP A 593 -22.03 -21.14 -22.38
C ASP A 593 -21.60 -22.61 -22.21
N PHE A 594 -20.56 -22.88 -21.40
CA PHE A 594 -20.13 -24.22 -21.06
C PHE A 594 -21.26 -25.00 -20.35
N VAL A 595 -21.88 -24.39 -19.33
CA VAL A 595 -23.00 -24.97 -18.57
C VAL A 595 -24.21 -25.27 -19.47
N LEU A 596 -24.52 -24.38 -20.42
CA LEU A 596 -25.61 -24.58 -21.39
C LEU A 596 -25.32 -25.69 -22.41
N LYS A 597 -24.07 -25.82 -22.85
CA LYS A 597 -23.66 -26.84 -23.83
C LYS A 597 -23.45 -28.21 -23.19
N VAL A 598 -23.10 -28.24 -21.91
CA VAL A 598 -22.77 -29.46 -21.17
C VAL A 598 -23.67 -29.56 -19.92
N PRO A 599 -24.95 -29.95 -20.07
CA PRO A 599 -25.91 -29.98 -18.98
C PRO A 599 -25.72 -31.20 -18.04
N ALA A 600 -24.48 -31.63 -17.83
CA ALA A 600 -24.13 -32.70 -16.90
C ALA A 600 -23.94 -32.14 -15.49
N VAL A 601 -24.51 -32.81 -14.49
CA VAL A 601 -24.39 -32.41 -13.08
C VAL A 601 -23.04 -32.81 -12.49
N LYS A 602 -22.43 -33.90 -12.98
CA LYS A 602 -21.16 -34.42 -12.47
C LYS A 602 -19.96 -33.83 -13.20
N ARG A 603 -18.92 -33.44 -12.46
CA ARG A 603 -17.69 -32.84 -12.99
C ARG A 603 -17.01 -33.73 -14.03
N GLY A 604 -16.84 -35.02 -13.77
CA GLY A 604 -16.17 -35.95 -14.68
C GLY A 604 -16.88 -36.05 -16.03
N GLU A 605 -18.22 -36.03 -16.03
CA GLU A 605 -19.02 -35.97 -17.25
C GLU A 605 -18.96 -34.60 -17.93
N GLN A 606 -18.96 -33.51 -17.15
CA GLN A 606 -18.79 -32.16 -17.67
C GLN A 606 -17.47 -32.02 -18.45
N ILE A 607 -16.36 -32.50 -17.86
CA ILE A 607 -15.05 -32.49 -18.49
C ILE A 607 -15.03 -33.38 -19.74
N ALA A 608 -15.57 -34.60 -19.66
CA ALA A 608 -15.57 -35.53 -20.79
C ALA A 608 -16.38 -35.02 -21.99
N LYS A 609 -17.60 -34.51 -21.75
CA LYS A 609 -18.51 -34.00 -22.78
C LYS A 609 -18.12 -32.58 -23.26
N GLY A 610 -17.44 -31.81 -22.42
CA GLY A 610 -17.05 -30.42 -22.71
C GLY A 610 -15.80 -30.28 -23.58
N LYS A 611 -15.01 -31.34 -23.81
CA LYS A 611 -13.74 -31.25 -24.56
C LYS A 611 -13.87 -30.54 -25.91
N GLN A 612 -14.86 -30.93 -26.70
CA GLN A 612 -15.09 -30.35 -28.03
C GLN A 612 -15.44 -28.85 -27.95
N PHE A 613 -16.23 -28.44 -26.96
CA PHE A 613 -16.57 -27.04 -26.75
C PHE A 613 -15.33 -26.22 -26.37
N VAL A 614 -14.50 -26.71 -25.44
CA VAL A 614 -13.28 -26.01 -25.03
C VAL A 614 -12.30 -25.92 -26.19
N GLU A 615 -12.15 -26.98 -26.98
CA GLU A 615 -11.25 -27.01 -28.14
C GLU A 615 -11.73 -26.07 -29.25
N GLN A 616 -13.04 -26.02 -29.52
CA GLN A 616 -13.63 -25.04 -30.42
C GLN A 616 -13.32 -23.61 -29.94
N LYS A 617 -13.61 -23.30 -28.67
CA LYS A 617 -13.35 -21.97 -28.09
C LYS A 617 -11.87 -21.61 -28.09
N ARG A 618 -10.98 -22.58 -27.85
CA ARG A 618 -9.53 -22.38 -27.93
C ARG A 618 -9.12 -21.97 -29.33
N ASN A 619 -9.59 -22.69 -30.35
CA ASN A 619 -9.27 -22.39 -31.74
C ASN A 619 -9.85 -21.02 -32.17
N GLU A 620 -11.06 -20.67 -31.72
CA GLU A 620 -11.66 -19.35 -31.93
C GLU A 620 -10.79 -18.23 -31.34
N GLU A 621 -10.40 -18.36 -30.06
CA GLU A 621 -9.57 -17.35 -29.39
C GLU A 621 -8.13 -17.31 -29.92
N GLU A 622 -7.53 -18.44 -30.27
CA GLU A 622 -6.21 -18.48 -30.93
C GLU A 622 -6.25 -17.76 -32.27
N GLN A 623 -7.32 -17.94 -33.07
CA GLN A 623 -7.52 -17.17 -34.29
C GLN A 623 -7.67 -15.68 -34.00
N ARG A 624 -8.43 -15.29 -32.98
CA ARG A 624 -8.57 -13.88 -32.57
C ARG A 624 -7.23 -13.27 -32.15
N ILE A 625 -6.43 -13.99 -31.35
CA ILE A 625 -5.09 -13.55 -30.93
C ILE A 625 -4.17 -13.44 -32.14
N ASN A 626 -4.14 -14.45 -33.02
CA ASN A 626 -3.31 -14.41 -34.23
C ASN A 626 -3.71 -13.27 -35.16
N ASN A 627 -5.02 -13.00 -35.31
CA ASN A 627 -5.53 -11.87 -36.09
C ASN A 627 -5.16 -10.54 -35.44
N ALA A 628 -5.22 -10.43 -34.12
CA ALA A 628 -4.81 -9.23 -33.39
C ALA A 628 -3.30 -8.97 -33.55
N ILE A 629 -2.47 -10.02 -33.53
CA ILE A 629 -1.03 -9.90 -33.78
C ILE A 629 -0.77 -9.52 -35.25
N ALA A 630 -1.46 -10.15 -36.20
CA ALA A 630 -1.34 -9.83 -37.62
C ALA A 630 -1.78 -8.39 -37.92
N ALA A 631 -2.77 -7.87 -37.18
CA ALA A 631 -3.22 -6.48 -37.28
C ALA A 631 -2.14 -5.46 -36.82
N LEU A 632 -1.10 -5.89 -36.10
CA LEU A 632 0.10 -5.08 -35.83
C LEU A 632 1.05 -4.99 -37.04
N GLY A 633 0.68 -5.57 -38.20
CA GLY A 633 1.49 -5.55 -39.42
C GLY A 633 2.55 -6.65 -39.51
N LEU A 634 2.43 -7.71 -38.70
CA LEU A 634 3.40 -8.82 -38.64
C LEU A 634 2.92 -10.02 -39.46
N ASP A 635 3.83 -10.65 -40.23
CA ASP A 635 3.61 -12.01 -40.75
C ASP A 635 3.68 -13.01 -39.60
N TRP A 636 2.50 -13.46 -39.14
CA TRP A 636 2.34 -14.41 -38.04
C TRP A 636 2.01 -15.84 -38.50
N SER A 637 2.26 -16.17 -39.77
CA SER A 637 2.01 -17.51 -40.30
C SER A 637 2.89 -18.57 -39.60
N PRO A 638 2.37 -19.78 -39.33
CA PRO A 638 3.22 -20.91 -38.94
C PRO A 638 4.16 -21.30 -40.10
N GLY A 639 5.19 -22.11 -39.83
CA GLY A 639 6.05 -22.67 -40.88
C GLY A 639 6.97 -23.80 -40.42
N PRO A 640 7.82 -24.33 -41.31
CA PRO A 640 8.61 -25.53 -41.05
C PRO A 640 9.70 -25.31 -40.00
N THR A 641 10.07 -26.38 -39.30
CA THR A 641 11.18 -26.38 -38.34
C THR A 641 12.52 -26.19 -39.05
N PRO A 642 13.28 -25.11 -38.75
CA PRO A 642 14.61 -24.89 -39.32
C PRO A 642 15.61 -25.88 -38.72
N LYS A 643 16.52 -26.40 -39.56
CA LYS A 643 17.56 -27.37 -39.16
C LYS A 643 18.77 -26.69 -38.53
N ASN A 644 19.10 -25.48 -38.96
CA ASN A 644 20.24 -24.72 -38.46
C ASN A 644 19.86 -23.25 -38.17
N VAL A 645 19.48 -22.98 -36.93
CA VAL A 645 19.13 -21.64 -36.45
C VAL A 645 20.39 -20.83 -36.18
N GLN A 646 20.55 -19.70 -36.89
CA GLN A 646 21.57 -18.69 -36.60
C GLN A 646 20.87 -17.33 -36.54
N LEU A 647 20.65 -16.83 -35.32
CA LEU A 647 20.02 -15.54 -35.08
C LEU A 647 21.03 -14.63 -34.39
N ASP A 648 21.32 -13.48 -34.97
CA ASP A 648 22.06 -12.43 -34.29
C ASP A 648 21.05 -11.47 -33.66
N ALA A 649 21.27 -11.07 -32.40
CA ALA A 649 20.32 -10.23 -31.67
C ALA A 649 21.04 -9.22 -30.78
N SER A 650 20.44 -8.03 -30.65
CA SER A 650 20.93 -6.98 -29.76
C SER A 650 19.79 -6.27 -29.05
N PHE A 651 20.10 -5.72 -27.88
CA PHE A 651 19.17 -4.99 -27.03
C PHE A 651 19.65 -3.55 -26.85
N SER A 652 18.70 -2.61 -26.93
CA SER A 652 18.90 -1.19 -26.68
C SER A 652 17.83 -0.72 -25.67
N PRO A 653 18.16 0.13 -24.69
CA PRO A 653 19.46 0.76 -24.48
C PRO A 653 20.54 -0.26 -24.08
N GLY A 654 21.76 -0.04 -24.55
CA GLY A 654 22.90 -0.90 -24.22
C GLY A 654 23.32 -0.76 -22.76
N ASN A 655 24.35 -1.51 -22.37
CA ASN A 655 24.90 -1.47 -21.00
C ASN A 655 25.24 -0.04 -20.56
N ASP A 656 24.96 0.26 -19.29
CA ASP A 656 25.27 1.55 -18.65
C ASP A 656 24.51 2.76 -19.23
N ALA A 657 23.49 2.55 -20.06
CA ALA A 657 22.62 3.63 -20.50
C ALA A 657 21.99 4.34 -19.29
N LYS A 658 22.26 5.64 -19.18
CA LYS A 658 21.69 6.50 -18.13
C LYS A 658 20.25 6.87 -18.51
N ILE A 659 19.31 6.49 -17.67
CA ILE A 659 17.87 6.69 -17.86
C ILE A 659 17.37 7.50 -16.67
N ALA A 660 16.77 8.66 -16.88
CA ALA A 660 16.28 9.46 -15.77
C ALA A 660 14.93 8.93 -15.25
N ALA A 661 14.69 9.06 -13.95
CA ALA A 661 13.40 8.78 -13.34
C ALA A 661 12.31 9.67 -13.97
N GLY A 662 11.11 9.12 -14.16
CA GLY A 662 10.03 9.81 -14.86
C GLY A 662 10.08 9.78 -16.40
N ASP A 663 11.21 9.40 -17.00
CA ASP A 663 11.33 9.29 -18.46
C ASP A 663 10.52 8.11 -19.02
N GLN A 664 10.25 8.20 -20.32
CA GLN A 664 9.74 7.10 -21.11
C GLN A 664 10.93 6.30 -21.67
N LEU A 665 11.12 5.09 -21.16
CA LEU A 665 12.16 4.16 -21.59
C LEU A 665 11.71 3.39 -22.83
N ASP A 666 12.40 3.60 -23.95
CA ASP A 666 12.24 2.82 -25.16
C ASP A 666 13.17 1.60 -25.13
N MET A 667 12.62 0.42 -24.84
CA MET A 667 13.34 -0.85 -24.98
C MET A 667 13.18 -1.37 -26.41
N VAL A 668 14.28 -1.60 -27.11
CA VAL A 668 14.31 -2.06 -28.49
C VAL A 668 15.15 -3.32 -28.58
N ILE A 669 14.59 -4.36 -29.19
CA ILE A 669 15.38 -5.52 -29.60
C ILE A 669 15.51 -5.50 -31.12
N HIS A 670 16.74 -5.70 -31.59
CA HIS A 670 17.04 -5.94 -33.00
C HIS A 670 17.39 -7.41 -33.19
N VAL A 671 16.89 -8.00 -34.28
CA VAL A 671 17.15 -9.39 -34.66
C VAL A 671 17.52 -9.47 -36.13
N GLU A 672 18.50 -10.31 -36.46
CA GLU A 672 18.92 -10.63 -37.82
C GLU A 672 19.03 -12.14 -37.98
N ASN A 673 18.34 -12.70 -38.98
CA ASN A 673 18.49 -14.11 -39.31
C ASN A 673 19.74 -14.30 -40.18
N LYS A 674 20.83 -14.83 -39.60
CA LYS A 674 22.07 -15.18 -40.30
C LYS A 674 22.04 -16.59 -40.88
N GLY A 675 20.99 -17.35 -40.59
CA GLY A 675 20.80 -18.70 -41.09
C GLY A 675 20.42 -18.72 -42.58
N THR A 676 20.34 -19.94 -43.11
CA THR A 676 19.96 -20.21 -44.50
C THR A 676 18.47 -20.50 -44.67
N GLU A 677 17.73 -20.65 -43.57
CA GLU A 677 16.31 -21.01 -43.54
C GLU A 677 15.49 -19.90 -42.87
N PRO A 678 14.24 -19.68 -43.29
CA PRO A 678 13.37 -18.68 -42.65
C PRO A 678 12.97 -19.11 -41.23
N LEU A 679 12.95 -18.16 -40.32
CA LEU A 679 12.39 -18.34 -38.97
C LEU A 679 10.95 -17.82 -38.95
N LYS A 680 10.06 -18.48 -38.20
CA LYS A 680 8.64 -18.12 -38.12
C LYS A 680 8.23 -17.83 -36.68
N ARG A 681 7.32 -16.85 -36.51
CA ARG A 681 6.79 -16.39 -35.22
C ARG A 681 7.89 -16.09 -34.19
N VAL A 682 8.95 -15.45 -34.66
CA VAL A 682 10.05 -15.00 -33.82
C VAL A 682 9.52 -13.98 -32.83
N ARG A 683 9.82 -14.20 -31.56
CA ARG A 683 9.34 -13.41 -30.41
C ARG A 683 10.34 -13.48 -29.27
N GLY A 684 10.15 -12.64 -28.27
CA GLY A 684 10.88 -12.75 -27.03
C GLY A 684 10.23 -12.01 -25.89
N TRP A 685 10.79 -12.18 -24.70
CA TRP A 685 10.41 -11.38 -23.54
C TRP A 685 11.59 -11.13 -22.61
N THR A 686 11.43 -10.14 -21.74
CA THR A 686 12.40 -9.77 -20.72
C THR A 686 12.17 -10.50 -19.39
N GLU A 687 13.23 -10.72 -18.63
CA GLU A 687 13.24 -11.14 -17.24
C GLU A 687 14.07 -10.16 -16.42
N SER A 688 13.50 -9.63 -15.34
CA SER A 688 14.15 -8.64 -14.47
C SER A 688 13.61 -8.70 -13.04
N ASP A 689 14.45 -8.37 -12.06
CA ASP A 689 14.01 -8.14 -10.66
C ASP A 689 13.24 -6.82 -10.51
N ASN A 690 13.26 -5.96 -11.54
CA ASN A 690 12.47 -4.75 -11.64
C ASN A 690 11.17 -5.03 -12.39
N ALA A 691 10.03 -4.92 -11.71
CA ALA A 691 8.72 -5.23 -12.27
C ALA A 691 8.32 -4.33 -13.47
N PHE A 692 8.90 -3.14 -13.60
CA PHE A 692 8.70 -2.27 -14.76
C PHE A 692 9.41 -2.80 -16.02
N LEU A 693 10.41 -3.66 -15.86
CA LEU A 693 11.20 -4.23 -16.95
C LEU A 693 10.88 -5.71 -17.17
N ASP A 694 10.32 -6.41 -16.18
CA ASP A 694 10.01 -7.84 -16.26
C ASP A 694 8.88 -8.15 -17.26
N ARG A 695 8.96 -9.31 -17.92
CA ARG A 695 7.92 -9.89 -18.80
C ARG A 695 7.40 -8.96 -19.91
N ARG A 696 8.22 -8.07 -20.45
CA ARG A 696 7.85 -7.26 -21.63
C ARG A 696 8.05 -8.08 -22.88
N GLU A 697 7.01 -8.24 -23.69
CA GLU A 697 7.05 -9.08 -24.90
C GLU A 697 7.39 -8.29 -26.16
N PHE A 698 8.14 -8.93 -27.05
CA PHE A 698 8.62 -8.39 -28.31
C PHE A 698 8.26 -9.37 -29.43
N LEU A 699 7.62 -8.88 -30.49
CA LEU A 699 7.18 -9.71 -31.61
C LEU A 699 7.89 -9.30 -32.90
N PHE A 700 8.35 -10.28 -33.69
CA PHE A 700 9.02 -10.00 -34.97
C PHE A 700 8.37 -10.71 -36.15
N GLY A 701 7.60 -11.78 -35.89
CA GLY A 701 6.91 -12.55 -36.92
C GLY A 701 7.88 -13.41 -37.73
N ALA A 702 7.67 -13.50 -39.04
CA ALA A 702 8.59 -14.20 -39.94
C ALA A 702 9.89 -13.42 -40.18
N LEU A 703 11.03 -14.11 -40.24
CA LEU A 703 12.31 -13.57 -40.65
C LEU A 703 12.94 -14.45 -41.74
N ALA A 704 13.06 -13.90 -42.95
CA ALA A 704 13.78 -14.53 -44.05
C ALA A 704 15.31 -14.54 -43.80
N PRO A 705 16.07 -15.43 -44.46
CA PRO A 705 17.54 -15.40 -44.45
C PRO A 705 18.09 -14.01 -44.80
N GLY A 706 18.93 -13.45 -43.94
CA GLY A 706 19.50 -12.10 -44.06
C GLY A 706 18.57 -10.95 -43.65
N GLU A 707 17.32 -11.22 -43.29
CA GLU A 707 16.36 -10.18 -42.89
C GLU A 707 16.66 -9.64 -41.49
N LYS A 708 16.51 -8.32 -41.34
CA LYS A 708 16.64 -7.59 -40.07
C LYS A 708 15.31 -7.00 -39.65
N LYS A 709 14.92 -7.22 -38.40
CA LYS A 709 13.74 -6.61 -37.79
C LYS A 709 14.06 -6.05 -36.42
N SER A 710 13.22 -5.12 -35.97
CA SER A 710 13.28 -4.57 -34.62
C SER A 710 11.90 -4.37 -34.05
N TRP A 711 11.76 -4.54 -32.74
CA TRP A 711 10.54 -4.27 -32.01
C TRP A 711 10.83 -3.37 -30.82
N LYS A 712 9.92 -2.43 -30.56
CA LYS A 712 10.06 -1.42 -29.50
C LYS A 712 8.93 -1.56 -28.50
N VAL A 713 9.27 -1.59 -27.22
CA VAL A 713 8.34 -1.51 -26.09
C VAL A 713 8.65 -0.25 -25.29
N GLN A 714 7.63 0.55 -25.02
CA GLN A 714 7.79 1.78 -24.24
C GLN A 714 7.36 1.54 -22.79
N VAL A 715 8.20 1.93 -21.83
CA VAL A 715 7.93 1.80 -20.40
C VAL A 715 8.01 3.17 -19.75
N ARG A 716 6.93 3.59 -19.10
CA ARG A 716 6.92 4.83 -18.30
C ARG A 716 7.48 4.55 -16.92
N LEU A 717 8.59 5.20 -16.58
CA LEU A 717 9.20 5.07 -15.27
C LEU A 717 8.55 6.04 -14.27
N PRO A 718 8.46 5.66 -12.99
CA PRO A 718 7.91 6.54 -11.98
C PRO A 718 8.93 7.64 -11.61
N LYS A 719 8.44 8.82 -11.21
CA LYS A 719 9.29 10.01 -10.96
C LYS A 719 10.08 9.93 -9.66
N ASP A 720 9.58 9.15 -8.70
CA ASP A 720 10.18 8.87 -7.40
C ASP A 720 11.30 7.82 -7.44
N LEU A 721 11.59 7.23 -8.62
CA LEU A 721 12.59 6.16 -8.76
C LEU A 721 13.96 6.59 -8.23
N THR A 722 14.46 5.90 -7.20
CA THR A 722 15.81 6.10 -6.67
C THR A 722 16.86 5.61 -7.65
N SER A 723 18.03 6.27 -7.67
CA SER A 723 19.15 5.84 -8.50
C SER A 723 19.54 4.39 -8.21
N ARG A 724 19.52 3.54 -9.24
CA ARG A 724 19.73 2.09 -9.12
C ARG A 724 20.14 1.47 -10.46
N ARG A 725 20.60 0.22 -10.41
CA ARG A 725 20.82 -0.60 -11.60
C ARG A 725 19.97 -1.85 -11.56
N ASP A 726 19.45 -2.24 -12.70
CA ASP A 726 18.67 -3.47 -12.85
C ASP A 726 19.13 -4.24 -14.09
N ASP A 727 19.17 -5.57 -13.96
CA ASP A 727 19.44 -6.45 -15.09
C ASP A 727 18.18 -6.68 -15.91
N VAL A 728 18.36 -6.79 -17.22
CA VAL A 728 17.34 -7.23 -18.16
C VAL A 728 17.91 -8.41 -18.94
N LYS A 729 17.34 -9.59 -18.72
CA LYS A 729 17.63 -10.80 -19.50
C LYS A 729 16.57 -10.96 -20.58
N VAL A 730 16.96 -11.06 -21.85
CA VAL A 730 16.03 -11.28 -22.96
C VAL A 730 16.08 -12.74 -23.37
N LYS A 731 14.92 -13.40 -23.41
CA LYS A 731 14.76 -14.75 -23.96
C LYS A 731 14.03 -14.67 -25.31
N LEU A 732 14.62 -15.28 -26.33
CA LEU A 732 14.08 -15.31 -27.70
C LEU A 732 13.58 -16.71 -28.06
N PHE A 733 12.52 -16.76 -28.86
CA PHE A 733 11.81 -17.97 -29.26
C PHE A 733 11.36 -17.88 -30.71
N ASP A 734 11.28 -19.01 -31.40
CA ASP A 734 10.54 -19.16 -32.65
C ASP A 734 9.33 -20.10 -32.45
N ASP A 735 8.70 -20.55 -33.53
CA ASP A 735 7.59 -21.51 -33.47
C ASP A 735 8.01 -22.90 -32.90
N ASN A 736 9.31 -23.21 -32.89
CA ASN A 736 9.86 -24.53 -32.53
C ASN A 736 10.50 -24.57 -31.14
N GLY A 737 10.80 -23.43 -30.53
CA GLY A 737 11.28 -23.39 -29.15
C GLY A 737 12.21 -22.21 -28.83
N PRO A 738 12.99 -22.30 -27.74
CA PRO A 738 13.96 -21.28 -27.36
C PRO A 738 15.12 -21.20 -28.35
N LEU A 739 15.52 -19.98 -28.68
CA LEU A 739 16.71 -19.68 -29.46
C LEU A 739 17.92 -19.56 -28.51
N ARG A 740 19.14 -19.90 -28.97
CA ARG A 740 20.31 -20.12 -28.09
C ARG A 740 20.85 -18.87 -27.39
N ASP A 741 20.56 -17.67 -27.90
CA ASP A 741 21.15 -16.43 -27.39
C ASP A 741 20.26 -15.76 -26.35
N THR A 742 20.74 -15.73 -25.10
CA THR A 742 20.17 -14.89 -24.03
C THR A 742 20.95 -13.59 -23.97
N LEU A 743 20.31 -12.48 -24.33
CA LEU A 743 20.91 -11.16 -24.17
C LEU A 743 20.81 -10.74 -22.70
N VAL A 744 21.86 -10.13 -22.18
CA VAL A 744 21.88 -9.57 -20.83
C VAL A 744 22.31 -8.12 -20.94
N SER A 745 21.51 -7.21 -20.39
CA SER A 745 21.87 -5.81 -20.27
C SER A 745 21.68 -5.29 -18.85
N GLU A 746 22.60 -4.43 -18.39
CA GLU A 746 22.49 -3.72 -17.11
C GLU A 746 22.10 -2.26 -17.40
N LEU A 747 20.90 -1.86 -16.97
CA LEU A 747 20.38 -0.50 -17.15
C LEU A 747 20.66 0.36 -15.92
N SER A 748 21.01 1.63 -16.13
CA SER A 748 21.35 2.58 -15.07
C SER A 748 20.28 3.66 -14.94
N PHE A 749 19.53 3.61 -13.84
CA PHE A 749 18.47 4.57 -13.54
C PHE A 749 18.99 5.67 -12.63
N VAL A 750 18.73 6.93 -12.99
CA VAL A 750 19.18 8.11 -12.25
C VAL A 750 17.97 8.85 -11.69
N GLU A 751 17.94 9.08 -10.38
CA GLU A 751 16.87 9.80 -9.73
C GLU A 751 16.78 11.27 -10.19
N LEU A 752 15.58 11.85 -10.10
CA LEU A 752 15.42 13.29 -10.27
C LEU A 752 15.99 14.04 -9.05
N PRO A 753 16.53 15.26 -9.24
CA PRO A 753 16.88 16.15 -8.13
C PRO A 753 15.70 16.32 -7.19
N ARG A 754 15.91 16.15 -5.88
CA ARG A 754 14.84 16.17 -4.87
C ARG A 754 14.67 17.56 -4.24
N PRO A 755 13.43 17.99 -3.96
CA PRO A 755 13.17 19.15 -3.12
C PRO A 755 13.49 18.85 -1.65
N THR A 756 13.58 19.90 -0.84
CA THR A 756 13.66 19.79 0.62
C THR A 756 12.86 20.94 1.19
N PHE A 757 11.92 20.66 2.09
CA PHE A 757 11.00 21.69 2.56
C PHE A 757 11.46 22.24 3.91
N ALA A 758 11.88 23.50 3.91
CA ALA A 758 11.93 24.32 5.11
C ALA A 758 10.62 25.10 5.24
N PHE A 759 10.24 25.46 6.45
CA PHE A 759 9.04 26.26 6.65
C PHE A 759 9.13 27.21 7.83
N ASN A 760 8.20 28.14 7.85
CA ASN A 760 7.93 29.04 8.96
C ASN A 760 6.43 29.30 9.05
N TRP A 761 5.96 29.71 10.23
CA TRP A 761 4.57 29.99 10.45
C TRP A 761 4.35 31.25 11.28
N GLN A 762 3.20 31.87 11.05
CA GLN A 762 2.74 33.05 11.76
C GLN A 762 1.24 32.92 12.05
N VAL A 763 0.83 33.32 13.26
CA VAL A 763 -0.58 33.56 13.55
C VAL A 763 -0.90 34.99 13.13
N VAL A 764 -1.83 35.11 12.19
CA VAL A 764 -2.43 36.36 11.78
C VAL A 764 -3.78 36.44 12.47
N ASP A 765 -3.80 37.26 13.51
CA ASP A 765 -4.92 37.47 14.41
C ASP A 765 -5.89 38.51 13.79
N ASP A 766 -6.55 38.13 12.68
CA ASP A 766 -7.25 39.03 11.76
C ASP A 766 -8.79 39.00 11.84
N CYS A 767 -9.37 38.43 12.91
CA CYS A 767 -10.82 38.44 13.08
C CYS A 767 -11.37 39.80 13.55
N ALA A 768 -12.69 40.00 13.39
CA ALA A 768 -13.34 41.28 13.69
C ALA A 768 -13.25 41.69 15.17
N ASP A 769 -13.25 40.69 16.08
CA ASP A 769 -13.16 40.89 17.53
C ASP A 769 -11.75 40.60 18.08
N CYS A 770 -10.80 40.27 17.21
CA CYS A 770 -9.42 39.91 17.57
C CYS A 770 -8.62 41.16 17.93
N ASN A 771 -7.61 40.99 18.79
CA ASN A 771 -6.84 42.12 19.30
C ASN A 771 -5.66 42.52 18.37
N GLY A 772 -5.28 41.65 17.45
CA GLY A 772 -4.25 41.85 16.44
C GLY A 772 -2.81 41.72 16.94
N ASP A 773 -2.56 41.05 18.08
CA ASP A 773 -1.24 40.91 18.71
C ASP A 773 -0.43 39.72 18.18
N GLY A 774 -1.03 38.87 17.35
CA GLY A 774 -0.38 37.72 16.72
C GLY A 774 -0.22 36.51 17.65
N VAL A 775 -0.99 36.45 18.74
CA VAL A 775 -1.09 35.30 19.64
C VAL A 775 -2.55 34.85 19.67
N VAL A 776 -2.81 33.56 19.85
CA VAL A 776 -4.18 33.03 19.86
C VAL A 776 -4.79 33.18 21.25
N GLN A 777 -6.03 33.65 21.34
CA GLN A 777 -6.85 33.59 22.55
C GLN A 777 -8.09 32.70 22.40
N ARG A 778 -8.66 32.34 23.55
CA ARG A 778 -9.80 31.42 23.63
C ARG A 778 -11.07 32.09 23.11
N GLY A 779 -11.67 31.48 22.09
CA GLY A 779 -12.87 31.99 21.42
C GLY A 779 -12.58 32.74 20.12
N GLU A 780 -11.32 32.84 19.70
CA GLU A 780 -10.92 33.53 18.47
C GLU A 780 -10.86 32.59 17.26
N ASP A 781 -11.12 33.18 16.10
CA ASP A 781 -10.90 32.61 14.77
C ASP A 781 -9.63 33.23 14.20
N VAL A 782 -8.55 32.46 14.08
CA VAL A 782 -7.25 32.98 13.66
C VAL A 782 -6.80 32.36 12.34
N THR A 783 -5.96 33.09 11.61
CA THR A 783 -5.33 32.59 10.39
C THR A 783 -3.90 32.16 10.68
N VAL A 784 -3.59 30.87 10.58
CA VAL A 784 -2.21 30.35 10.60
C VAL A 784 -1.64 30.42 9.19
N VAL A 785 -0.73 31.36 8.97
CA VAL A 785 0.02 31.50 7.71
C VAL A 785 1.27 30.64 7.77
N MET A 786 1.49 29.80 6.77
CA MET A 786 2.61 28.88 6.66
C MET A 786 3.39 29.20 5.38
N ASP A 787 4.64 29.61 5.52
CA ASP A 787 5.55 29.81 4.40
C ASP A 787 6.41 28.57 4.22
N VAL A 788 6.35 27.96 3.05
CA VAL A 788 7.09 26.76 2.66
C VAL A 788 8.14 27.14 1.63
N THR A 789 9.40 26.95 1.99
CA THR A 789 10.56 27.24 1.13
C THR A 789 11.18 25.94 0.68
N ASN A 790 11.38 25.77 -0.62
CA ASN A 790 12.16 24.65 -1.13
C ASN A 790 13.66 24.97 -1.02
N THR A 791 14.36 24.37 -0.07
CA THR A 791 15.81 24.48 0.14
C THR A 791 16.60 23.37 -0.56
N GLY A 792 15.90 22.44 -1.22
CA GLY A 792 16.52 21.34 -1.96
C GLY A 792 17.11 21.79 -3.30
N VAL A 793 17.84 20.87 -3.94
CA VAL A 793 18.49 21.11 -5.23
C VAL A 793 17.53 20.95 -6.42
N GLY A 794 16.43 20.23 -6.24
CA GLY A 794 15.42 19.98 -7.26
C GLY A 794 14.11 20.74 -7.04
N PRO A 795 13.31 20.96 -8.09
CA PRO A 795 11.98 21.53 -7.94
C PRO A 795 11.04 20.51 -7.29
N ALA A 796 10.14 21.00 -6.44
CA ALA A 796 8.95 20.26 -6.10
C ALA A 796 7.94 20.41 -7.23
N LEU A 797 7.27 19.32 -7.63
CA LEU A 797 6.49 19.24 -8.86
C LEU A 797 5.01 19.52 -8.62
N ASP A 798 4.43 18.94 -7.56
CA ASP A 798 3.07 19.24 -7.13
C ASP A 798 2.96 19.11 -5.60
N SER A 799 3.14 20.25 -4.92
CA SER A 799 3.21 20.28 -3.46
C SER A 799 1.90 20.70 -2.79
N PHE A 800 1.66 20.17 -1.59
CA PHE A 800 0.57 20.56 -0.71
C PHE A 800 1.07 20.77 0.71
N ALA A 801 0.44 21.70 1.42
CA ALA A 801 0.56 21.84 2.86
C ALA A 801 -0.77 21.47 3.52
N GLN A 802 -0.71 20.70 4.59
CA GLN A 802 -1.87 20.24 5.34
C GLN A 802 -1.64 20.39 6.85
N ILE A 803 -2.66 20.85 7.56
CA ILE A 803 -2.69 20.79 9.02
C ILE A 803 -3.82 19.86 9.48
N LYS A 804 -3.63 19.19 10.61
CA LYS A 804 -4.66 18.40 11.31
C LYS A 804 -4.74 18.78 12.77
N ASN A 805 -5.92 18.58 13.35
CA ASN A 805 -6.13 18.72 14.78
C ASN A 805 -5.32 17.65 15.54
N GLY A 806 -4.60 18.04 16.59
CA GLY A 806 -3.83 17.13 17.44
C GLY A 806 -4.67 16.24 18.38
N GLY A 807 -6.00 16.35 18.36
CA GLY A 807 -6.92 15.47 19.10
C GLY A 807 -7.84 16.17 20.11
N ASP A 808 -8.03 17.49 20.04
CA ASP A 808 -8.91 18.23 20.97
C ASP A 808 -10.20 18.71 20.30
N ALA A 809 -11.36 18.33 20.84
CA ALA A 809 -12.68 18.67 20.29
C ALA A 809 -13.01 20.19 20.26
N ASN A 810 -12.20 21.01 20.93
CA ASN A 810 -12.34 22.46 20.96
C ASN A 810 -11.53 23.18 19.87
N ILE A 811 -10.75 22.46 19.07
CA ILE A 811 -10.01 23.02 17.93
C ILE A 811 -10.78 22.71 16.64
N PHE A 812 -11.08 23.75 15.87
CA PHE A 812 -11.80 23.63 14.61
C PHE A 812 -10.93 24.18 13.48
N ILE A 813 -10.83 23.45 12.37
CA ILE A 813 -10.07 23.85 11.19
C ILE A 813 -11.09 24.00 10.06
N GLU A 814 -11.17 25.17 9.43
CA GLU A 814 -12.12 25.40 8.32
C GLU A 814 -11.62 24.79 7.01
N LYS A 815 -10.34 25.06 6.70
CA LYS A 815 -9.67 24.49 5.54
C LYS A 815 -8.31 23.95 5.94
N GLY A 816 -8.18 22.65 5.78
CA GLY A 816 -7.07 21.88 6.25
C GLY A 816 -5.92 21.64 5.31
N ARG A 817 -6.19 21.71 4.01
CA ARG A 817 -5.25 21.36 2.93
C ARG A 817 -5.20 22.51 1.92
N PHE A 818 -3.98 22.88 1.55
CA PHE A 818 -3.70 23.94 0.59
C PHE A 818 -2.76 23.42 -0.49
N LYS A 819 -3.13 23.62 -1.75
CA LYS A 819 -2.29 23.33 -2.91
C LYS A 819 -1.27 24.46 -3.06
N LEU A 820 0.01 24.11 -3.05
CA LEU A 820 1.11 25.02 -3.34
C LEU A 820 1.56 24.88 -4.81
N GLY A 821 1.39 23.71 -5.42
CA GLY A 821 1.82 23.42 -6.79
C GLY A 821 3.34 23.27 -6.88
N GLU A 822 3.92 23.59 -8.04
CA GLU A 822 5.37 23.53 -8.26
C GLU A 822 6.10 24.56 -7.37
N ILE A 823 7.19 24.17 -6.68
CA ILE A 823 8.03 25.08 -5.89
C ILE A 823 9.48 24.91 -6.33
N LYS A 824 10.05 25.94 -6.97
CA LYS A 824 11.44 25.89 -7.48
C LYS A 824 12.46 25.96 -6.34
N PRO A 825 13.70 25.49 -6.54
CA PRO A 825 14.78 25.69 -5.58
C PRO A 825 14.91 27.17 -5.17
N GLY A 826 14.87 27.44 -3.87
CA GLY A 826 14.90 28.78 -3.28
C GLY A 826 13.59 29.57 -3.32
N GLU A 827 12.54 29.05 -3.96
CA GLU A 827 11.20 29.67 -3.98
C GLU A 827 10.45 29.38 -2.67
N THR A 828 9.70 30.38 -2.21
CA THR A 828 8.79 30.28 -1.07
C THR A 828 7.34 30.42 -1.54
N LYS A 829 6.46 29.52 -1.09
CA LYS A 829 5.01 29.64 -1.27
C LYS A 829 4.29 29.62 0.06
N THR A 830 3.12 30.26 0.12
CA THR A 830 2.39 30.47 1.36
C THR A 830 1.05 29.75 1.35
N ALA A 831 0.75 29.01 2.42
CA ALA A 831 -0.58 28.47 2.74
C ALA A 831 -1.19 29.27 3.90
N ARG A 832 -2.52 29.43 3.93
CA ARG A 832 -3.24 30.19 4.97
C ARG A 832 -4.35 29.35 5.56
N PHE A 833 -4.16 28.79 6.73
CA PHE A 833 -5.13 27.92 7.38
C PHE A 833 -5.98 28.70 8.37
N GLN A 834 -7.30 28.64 8.22
CA GLN A 834 -8.22 29.20 9.22
C GLN A 834 -8.48 28.19 10.33
N VAL A 835 -8.23 28.61 11.57
CA VAL A 835 -8.32 27.78 12.77
C VAL A 835 -9.10 28.53 13.83
N SER A 836 -10.14 27.90 14.37
CA SER A 836 -10.96 28.44 15.46
C SER A 836 -10.69 27.69 16.75
N LEU A 837 -10.51 28.43 17.84
CA LEU A 837 -10.33 27.87 19.17
C LEU A 837 -11.56 28.14 20.03
N LYS A 838 -12.33 27.11 20.41
CA LYS A 838 -13.52 27.30 21.25
C LYS A 838 -13.14 27.73 22.68
N LYS A 839 -14.02 28.49 23.33
CA LYS A 839 -13.87 28.95 24.73
C LYS A 839 -13.62 27.83 25.76
N GLY A 840 -14.05 26.60 25.47
CA GLY A 840 -13.90 25.44 26.34
C GLY A 840 -12.49 24.82 26.35
N PHE A 841 -11.56 25.29 25.51
CA PHE A 841 -10.20 24.77 25.44
C PHE A 841 -9.40 25.06 26.72
N LYS A 842 -8.78 24.03 27.31
CA LYS A 842 -8.08 24.12 28.60
C LYS A 842 -6.55 24.16 28.51
N GLY A 843 -5.96 23.89 27.34
CA GLY A 843 -4.50 23.90 27.17
C GLY A 843 -3.90 25.31 27.09
N ASP A 844 -2.61 25.41 27.39
CA ASP A 844 -1.79 26.63 27.20
C ASP A 844 -1.08 26.66 25.84
N THR A 845 -1.04 25.52 25.15
CA THR A 845 -0.68 25.41 23.74
C THR A 845 -1.70 24.54 23.03
N PHE A 846 -2.03 24.87 21.78
CA PHE A 846 -2.91 24.02 20.98
C PHE A 846 -2.08 23.23 19.95
N PRO A 847 -2.17 21.89 19.95
CA PRO A 847 -1.38 21.05 19.08
C PRO A 847 -1.99 20.95 17.67
N LEU A 848 -1.19 21.25 16.66
CA LEU A 848 -1.50 20.94 15.26
C LEU A 848 -0.47 19.96 14.70
N LYS A 849 -0.90 19.04 13.84
CA LYS A 849 0.01 18.22 13.03
C LYS A 849 0.14 18.83 11.65
N LEU A 850 1.35 19.22 11.24
CA LEU A 850 1.67 19.74 9.92
C LEU A 850 2.22 18.63 9.03
N ALA A 851 1.80 18.62 7.77
CA ALA A 851 2.40 17.84 6.70
C ALA A 851 2.64 18.75 5.48
N ILE A 852 3.86 18.72 4.94
CA ILE A 852 4.20 19.32 3.65
C ILE A 852 4.64 18.17 2.76
N LEU A 853 4.09 18.04 1.57
CA LEU A 853 4.32 16.90 0.70
C LEU A 853 4.40 17.30 -0.77
N ASP A 854 5.28 16.65 -1.52
CA ASP A 854 5.30 16.60 -2.98
C ASP A 854 4.81 15.22 -3.44
N GLU A 855 3.65 15.16 -4.08
CA GLU A 855 3.07 13.87 -4.47
C GLU A 855 3.90 13.14 -5.54
N PRO A 856 4.41 13.79 -6.61
CA PRO A 856 5.11 13.08 -7.67
C PRO A 856 6.48 12.51 -7.29
N LEU A 857 7.20 13.14 -6.36
CA LEU A 857 8.51 12.67 -5.88
C LEU A 857 8.44 11.92 -4.54
N GLU A 858 7.26 11.85 -3.92
CA GLU A 858 7.01 11.28 -2.58
C GLU A 858 7.88 11.91 -1.47
N GLU A 859 8.28 13.18 -1.64
CA GLU A 859 9.05 13.92 -0.63
C GLU A 859 8.11 14.59 0.37
N PHE A 860 8.41 14.50 1.66
CA PHE A 860 7.53 15.06 2.69
C PHE A 860 8.25 15.48 3.97
N VAL A 861 7.58 16.35 4.72
CA VAL A 861 7.96 16.84 6.03
C VAL A 861 6.74 16.76 6.95
N LEU A 862 6.92 16.21 8.15
CA LEU A 862 5.90 16.14 9.20
C LEU A 862 6.38 16.87 10.45
N GLU A 863 5.48 17.59 11.12
CA GLU A 863 5.80 18.29 12.37
C GLU A 863 4.59 18.34 13.32
N LYS A 864 4.83 18.34 14.63
CA LYS A 864 3.82 18.64 15.66
C LYS A 864 4.02 20.07 16.16
N LEU A 865 3.23 20.99 15.63
CA LEU A 865 3.25 22.39 16.03
C LEU A 865 2.54 22.57 17.38
N GLN A 866 3.17 23.31 18.29
CA GLN A 866 2.59 23.74 19.56
C GLN A 866 2.42 25.26 19.51
N LEU A 867 1.21 25.72 19.19
CA LEU A 867 0.92 27.14 19.09
C LEU A 867 0.50 27.70 20.45
N PRO A 868 1.09 28.80 20.92
CA PRO A 868 0.78 29.35 22.24
C PRO A 868 -0.64 29.91 22.30
N VAL A 869 -1.34 29.63 23.41
CA VAL A 869 -2.66 30.16 23.73
C VAL A 869 -2.54 31.05 24.97
N LYS A 870 -3.25 32.19 24.97
CA LYS A 870 -3.34 33.09 26.13
C LYS A 870 -4.79 33.36 26.52
N ASP A 871 -5.01 33.73 27.78
CA ASP A 871 -6.31 34.13 28.30
C ASP A 871 -6.76 35.53 27.84
N GLY A 872 -5.81 36.36 27.41
CA GLY A 872 -6.06 37.73 26.97
C GLY A 872 -4.86 38.33 26.25
N PRO A 873 -4.95 39.62 25.87
CA PRO A 873 -3.94 40.29 25.06
C PRO A 873 -2.56 40.30 25.70
N VAL A 874 -1.54 40.02 24.90
CA VAL A 874 -0.16 39.95 25.38
C VAL A 874 0.46 41.34 25.53
N ALA A 875 0.01 42.30 24.72
CA ALA A 875 0.33 43.72 24.89
C ALA A 875 -0.78 44.62 24.29
N PRO A 876 -1.12 45.76 24.91
CA PRO A 876 -2.07 46.71 24.33
C PRO A 876 -1.47 47.35 23.07
N LEU A 877 -2.25 47.36 21.98
CA LEU A 877 -1.88 47.98 20.71
C LEU A 877 -2.57 49.34 20.56
N GLU A 878 -1.79 50.41 20.46
CA GLU A 878 -2.29 51.76 20.21
C GLU A 878 -2.25 52.05 18.71
N ALA A 879 -3.42 52.24 18.08
CA ALA A 879 -3.52 52.52 16.66
C ALA A 879 -2.77 53.83 16.31
N LYS A 880 -1.79 53.73 15.41
CA LYS A 880 -0.97 54.86 14.97
C LYS A 880 -0.57 54.66 13.52
N LYS A 881 -1.06 55.53 12.63
CA LYS A 881 -0.71 55.49 11.21
C LYS A 881 0.54 56.32 10.94
N GLY A 882 1.46 55.78 10.15
CA GLY A 882 2.71 56.45 9.80
C GLY A 882 3.60 55.61 8.90
N LEU A 883 4.86 56.01 8.79
CA LEU A 883 5.89 55.26 8.08
C LEU A 883 7.06 54.97 9.01
N VAL A 884 7.55 53.74 8.96
CA VAL A 884 8.72 53.31 9.72
C VAL A 884 9.79 52.84 8.74
N LYS A 885 10.98 53.43 8.85
CA LYS A 885 12.17 53.00 8.14
C LYS A 885 12.99 52.07 9.02
N LEU A 886 13.25 50.88 8.51
CA LEU A 886 14.00 49.84 9.21
C LEU A 886 15.51 50.08 9.18
N SER A 887 16.20 49.62 10.23
CA SER A 887 17.65 49.49 10.22
C SER A 887 18.10 48.36 9.29
N ASP A 888 19.39 48.32 8.96
CA ASP A 888 19.95 47.28 8.10
C ASP A 888 19.85 45.91 8.80
N LYS A 889 19.23 44.94 8.12
CA LYS A 889 18.96 43.58 8.62
C LYS A 889 18.00 43.51 9.82
N ALA A 890 17.09 44.47 9.96
CA ALA A 890 16.03 44.38 10.97
C ALA A 890 15.23 43.08 10.84
N GLU A 891 15.05 42.39 11.97
CA GLU A 891 14.20 41.20 12.06
C GLU A 891 12.76 41.62 12.34
N LEU A 892 11.83 40.96 11.67
CA LEU A 892 10.40 41.13 11.86
C LEU A 892 9.86 39.94 12.63
N PHE A 893 9.03 40.19 13.64
CA PHE A 893 8.52 39.20 14.59
C PHE A 893 7.01 38.97 14.42
N ALA A 894 6.54 37.76 14.76
CA ALA A 894 5.12 37.40 14.68
C ALA A 894 4.25 38.11 15.74
N SER A 895 4.81 38.37 16.92
CA SER A 895 4.14 38.97 18.09
C SER A 895 5.07 39.96 18.80
N PRO A 896 4.55 40.86 19.65
CA PRO A 896 5.36 41.84 20.40
C PRO A 896 5.91 41.24 21.71
N THR A 897 6.27 39.97 21.72
CA THR A 897 6.83 39.29 22.90
C THR A 897 8.36 39.19 22.81
N ALA A 898 9.03 39.07 23.96
CA ALA A 898 10.48 38.99 24.01
C ALA A 898 11.02 37.70 23.39
N ASP A 899 10.24 36.62 23.47
CA ASP A 899 10.48 35.27 22.94
C ASP A 899 9.91 35.05 21.52
N ALA A 900 9.34 36.08 20.89
CA ALA A 900 8.76 35.97 19.57
C ALA A 900 9.79 35.53 18.53
N ARG A 901 9.41 34.58 17.67
CA ARG A 901 10.26 34.09 16.57
C ARG A 901 10.23 35.07 15.39
N PRO A 902 11.36 35.27 14.69
CA PRO A 902 11.40 36.10 13.50
C PRO A 902 10.65 35.43 12.34
N VAL A 903 9.75 36.17 11.69
CA VAL A 903 8.97 35.74 10.52
C VAL A 903 9.63 36.14 9.20
N ALA A 904 10.37 37.25 9.17
CA ALA A 904 11.02 37.74 7.97
C ALA A 904 12.25 38.60 8.29
N LYS A 905 13.16 38.70 7.31
CA LYS A 905 14.29 39.63 7.30
C LYS A 905 14.21 40.48 6.04
N LEU A 906 14.44 41.80 6.19
CA LEU A 906 14.37 42.71 5.05
C LEU A 906 15.75 43.24 4.64
N PRO A 907 16.10 43.19 3.33
CA PRO A 907 17.35 43.71 2.83
C PRO A 907 17.30 45.25 2.75
N GLN A 908 17.85 45.90 3.77
CA GLN A 908 18.25 47.32 3.84
C GLN A 908 17.16 48.41 3.71
N GLY A 909 16.98 49.22 4.76
CA GLY A 909 16.31 50.53 4.72
C GLY A 909 14.83 50.55 4.28
N ALA A 910 14.15 49.39 4.26
CA ALA A 910 12.76 49.28 3.84
C ALA A 910 11.86 50.23 4.67
N THR A 911 10.92 50.88 3.99
CA THR A 911 9.95 51.79 4.63
C THR A 911 8.58 51.13 4.60
N LEU A 912 8.14 50.65 5.76
CA LEU A 912 6.86 49.96 5.94
C LEU A 912 5.81 50.91 6.52
N ALA A 913 4.55 50.61 6.25
CA ALA A 913 3.43 51.35 6.85
C ALA A 913 3.28 50.93 8.31
N LEU A 914 3.25 51.92 9.22
CA LEU A 914 2.95 51.71 10.63
C LEU A 914 1.44 51.61 10.81
N GLU A 915 0.99 50.58 11.52
CA GLU A 915 -0.41 50.35 11.86
C GLU A 915 -0.71 50.65 13.32
N ALA A 916 0.18 50.25 14.23
CA ALA A 916 0.03 50.43 15.66
C ALA A 916 1.37 50.46 16.39
N THR A 917 1.38 50.95 17.63
CA THR A 917 2.54 50.93 18.53
C THR A 917 2.22 50.21 19.82
N THR A 918 3.23 49.53 20.38
CA THR A 918 3.17 48.98 21.73
C THR A 918 4.53 49.10 22.40
N LYS A 919 4.64 48.78 23.70
CA LYS A 919 5.85 49.03 24.49
C LYS A 919 7.07 48.31 23.89
N GLY A 920 7.93 49.07 23.21
CA GLY A 920 9.17 48.58 22.58
C GLY A 920 9.02 48.02 21.16
N TYR A 921 7.83 48.05 20.56
CA TYR A 921 7.58 47.52 19.21
C TYR A 921 6.67 48.42 18.35
N TYR A 922 6.94 48.40 17.04
CA TYR A 922 6.08 48.95 16.00
C TYR A 922 5.38 47.79 15.26
N LYS A 923 4.05 47.83 15.14
CA LYS A 923 3.28 46.95 14.26
C LYS A 923 3.26 47.55 12.86
N VAL A 924 3.79 46.81 11.89
CA VAL A 924 3.97 47.27 10.52
C VAL A 924 3.24 46.35 9.54
N ALA A 925 2.65 46.93 8.50
CA ALA A 925 2.09 46.19 7.38
C ALA A 925 3.24 45.63 6.54
N LEU A 926 3.29 44.31 6.38
CA LEU A 926 4.33 43.63 5.61
C LEU A 926 3.87 43.45 4.15
N GLU A 927 2.71 42.83 3.98
CA GLU A 927 2.05 42.60 2.70
C GLU A 927 0.53 42.71 2.89
N LYS A 928 -0.23 42.54 1.80
CA LYS A 928 -1.70 42.52 1.89
C LYS A 928 -2.14 41.40 2.85
N ASP A 929 -2.93 41.75 3.86
CA ASP A 929 -3.47 40.84 4.88
C ASP A 929 -2.38 40.11 5.71
N ARG A 930 -1.24 40.79 5.93
CA ARG A 930 -0.13 40.31 6.77
C ARG A 930 0.61 41.46 7.47
N PHE A 931 0.71 41.39 8.80
CA PHE A 931 1.49 42.32 9.62
C PHE A 931 2.76 41.66 10.16
N ALA A 932 3.66 42.47 10.73
CA ALA A 932 4.72 41.99 11.61
C ALA A 932 5.07 43.04 12.66
N PHE A 933 5.84 42.65 13.67
CA PHE A 933 6.37 43.54 14.69
C PHE A 933 7.86 43.79 14.50
N VAL A 934 8.30 45.03 14.64
CA VAL A 934 9.73 45.37 14.68
C VAL A 934 10.04 46.10 15.99
N ARG A 935 11.19 45.81 16.59
CA ARG A 935 11.64 46.47 17.81
C ARG A 935 11.91 47.95 17.53
N THR A 936 11.52 48.83 18.45
CA THR A 936 11.68 50.29 18.28
C THR A 936 13.13 50.75 18.16
N GLN A 937 14.09 49.96 18.65
CA GLN A 937 15.52 50.22 18.49
C GLN A 937 16.03 49.95 17.06
N ASP A 938 15.34 49.08 16.31
CA ASP A 938 15.72 48.61 14.97
C ASP A 938 14.93 49.35 13.86
N ALA A 939 14.25 50.43 14.23
CA ALA A 939 13.30 51.13 13.37
C ALA A 939 13.16 52.60 13.75
N LYS A 940 13.01 53.49 12.76
CA LYS A 940 12.79 54.93 12.98
C LYS A 940 11.57 55.43 12.20
N GLU A 941 10.71 56.19 12.87
CA GLU A 941 9.58 56.85 12.21
C GLU A 941 10.06 57.94 11.22
N VAL A 942 9.38 58.07 10.08
CA VAL A 942 9.72 59.04 9.03
C VAL A 942 8.49 59.88 8.66
N LYS A 943 8.69 61.19 8.50
CA LYS A 943 7.61 62.18 8.29
C LYS A 943 7.10 62.27 6.84
N SER A 944 7.85 61.77 5.85
CA SER A 944 7.50 61.85 4.43
C SER A 944 8.16 60.73 3.63
N GLY A 945 7.42 60.11 2.72
CA GLY A 945 7.89 59.02 1.86
C GLY A 945 6.71 58.25 1.28
N LYS A 946 6.97 57.31 0.37
CA LYS A 946 5.98 56.33 -0.08
C LYS A 946 6.31 55.01 0.62
N ALA A 947 5.32 54.39 1.28
CA ALA A 947 5.47 53.00 1.71
C ALA A 947 5.83 52.17 0.47
N ALA A 948 6.99 51.53 0.52
CA ALA A 948 7.42 50.62 -0.53
C ALA A 948 7.36 49.24 0.11
N ALA A 949 6.27 48.51 -0.16
CA ALA A 949 6.24 47.09 0.13
C ALA A 949 7.50 46.47 -0.51
N PRO A 950 8.29 45.68 0.23
CA PRO A 950 9.46 45.03 -0.32
C PRO A 950 9.04 44.26 -1.57
N LYS A 951 9.74 44.45 -2.71
CA LYS A 951 9.45 43.65 -3.92
C LYS A 951 9.69 42.16 -3.69
N THR A 952 10.53 41.83 -2.71
CA THR A 952 10.84 40.48 -2.26
C THR A 952 11.07 40.52 -0.74
N VAL A 953 10.23 39.82 0.01
CA VAL A 953 10.40 39.57 1.45
C VAL A 953 11.18 38.27 1.61
N ALA A 954 12.33 38.29 2.28
CA ALA A 954 13.03 37.06 2.64
C ALA A 954 12.42 36.53 3.94
N TYR A 955 11.43 35.64 3.81
CA TYR A 955 10.86 34.95 4.96
C TYR A 955 11.93 34.14 5.68
N SER A 956 11.92 34.21 7.00
CA SER A 956 12.84 33.43 7.82
C SER A 956 12.50 31.96 7.66
N THR A 957 13.47 31.10 7.39
CA THR A 957 13.32 29.64 7.44
C THR A 957 13.67 29.18 8.86
N SER A 958 12.68 29.21 9.76
CA SER A 958 12.94 28.90 11.18
C SER A 958 13.11 27.40 11.44
N HIS A 959 12.46 26.57 10.64
CA HIS A 959 12.57 25.11 10.74
C HIS A 959 12.96 24.53 9.39
N GLN A 960 14.07 23.82 9.38
CA GLN A 960 14.59 23.09 8.25
C GLN A 960 14.95 21.70 8.75
N PRO A 961 14.57 20.63 8.02
CA PRO A 961 14.86 19.29 8.48
C PRO A 961 16.38 19.01 8.39
N PRO A 962 16.89 18.05 9.18
CA PRO A 962 18.31 17.72 9.21
C PRO A 962 18.94 17.52 7.82
N ASP A 963 20.12 18.08 7.57
CA ASP A 963 20.86 17.86 6.32
C ASP A 963 21.67 16.56 6.41
N ILE A 964 21.41 15.61 5.51
CA ILE A 964 22.11 14.31 5.43
C ILE A 964 23.08 14.33 4.25
N LYS A 965 24.38 14.26 4.53
CA LYS A 965 25.43 14.08 3.51
C LYS A 965 26.08 12.72 3.65
N LEU A 966 26.06 11.94 2.57
CA LEU A 966 26.69 10.62 2.51
C LEU A 966 28.01 10.73 1.76
N ASP A 967 29.03 9.99 2.19
CA ASP A 967 30.34 9.90 1.53
C ASP A 967 30.30 8.89 0.38
N VAL A 968 29.19 8.87 -0.37
CA VAL A 968 28.99 8.01 -1.52
C VAL A 968 28.20 8.78 -2.59
N ASP A 969 28.57 8.57 -3.86
CA ASP A 969 27.91 9.21 -4.99
C ASP A 969 26.98 8.22 -5.72
N PRO A 970 25.66 8.29 -5.51
CA PRO A 970 24.69 7.47 -6.22
C PRO A 970 24.28 8.01 -7.60
N SER A 971 24.82 9.15 -8.05
CA SER A 971 24.36 9.84 -9.27
C SER A 971 24.61 9.06 -10.58
N HIS A 972 25.33 7.93 -10.50
CA HIS A 972 25.70 7.07 -11.62
C HIS A 972 24.90 5.76 -11.71
N GLY A 973 23.67 5.76 -11.18
CA GLY A 973 22.80 4.58 -11.16
C GLY A 973 22.81 3.82 -9.84
N GLY A 974 23.02 4.51 -8.72
CA GLY A 974 23.24 3.87 -7.44
C GLY A 974 24.67 3.34 -7.31
N VAL A 975 24.90 2.52 -6.29
CA VAL A 975 26.24 2.02 -5.93
C VAL A 975 26.35 0.56 -6.34
N VAL A 976 27.47 0.17 -6.94
CA VAL A 976 27.71 -1.21 -7.37
C VAL A 976 28.96 -1.75 -6.70
N VAL A 977 28.83 -2.94 -6.11
CA VAL A 977 29.92 -3.64 -5.44
C VAL A 977 29.96 -5.11 -5.81
N ASN A 978 31.17 -5.69 -5.72
CA ASN A 978 31.38 -7.12 -5.93
C ASN A 978 31.48 -7.90 -4.60
N GLY A 979 31.87 -7.22 -3.52
CA GLY A 979 31.95 -7.81 -2.18
C GLY A 979 30.59 -7.94 -1.51
N ASP A 980 30.52 -8.81 -0.52
CA ASP A 980 29.35 -9.00 0.34
C ASP A 980 29.31 -8.00 1.51
N LYS A 981 30.38 -7.25 1.77
CA LYS A 981 30.43 -6.21 2.81
C LYS A 981 30.51 -4.81 2.21
N PHE A 982 29.87 -3.86 2.87
CA PHE A 982 29.91 -2.45 2.52
C PHE A 982 30.02 -1.56 3.76
N THR A 983 30.83 -0.51 3.65
CA THR A 983 30.98 0.53 4.67
C THR A 983 30.30 1.79 4.17
N LEU A 984 29.26 2.25 4.87
CA LEU A 984 28.62 3.53 4.62
C LEU A 984 29.10 4.55 5.66
N SER A 985 29.58 5.70 5.21
CA SER A 985 29.87 6.85 6.08
C SER A 985 29.16 8.11 5.61
N GLY A 986 28.98 9.04 6.55
CA GLY A 986 28.38 10.33 6.27
C GLY A 986 28.37 11.27 7.46
N ALA A 987 27.84 12.46 7.23
CA ALA A 987 27.64 13.49 8.24
C ALA A 987 26.22 14.06 8.16
N VAL A 988 25.59 14.18 9.32
CA VAL A 988 24.30 14.81 9.49
C VAL A 988 24.50 16.15 10.20
N LYS A 989 23.80 17.19 9.77
CA LYS A 989 23.85 18.51 10.40
C LYS A 989 22.47 19.08 10.62
N ASP A 990 22.25 19.67 11.79
CA ASP A 990 21.04 20.39 12.11
C ASP A 990 21.38 21.64 12.95
N PRO A 991 21.08 22.86 12.48
CA PRO A 991 21.28 24.08 13.25
C PRO A 991 20.48 24.13 14.58
N ASN A 992 19.32 23.47 14.64
CA ASN A 992 18.40 23.47 15.78
C ASN A 992 18.67 22.33 16.77
N GLY A 993 19.51 21.37 16.37
CA GLY A 993 19.95 20.24 17.19
C GLY A 993 19.44 18.90 16.66
N LEU A 994 20.24 17.86 16.83
CA LEU A 994 19.89 16.51 16.43
C LEU A 994 19.44 15.70 17.64
N LEU A 995 18.41 14.88 17.42
CA LEU A 995 17.94 13.88 18.35
C LEU A 995 18.72 12.57 18.18
N ASP A 996 18.73 12.01 16.97
CA ASP A 996 19.45 10.78 16.63
C ASP A 996 19.57 10.56 15.11
N VAL A 997 20.41 9.60 14.74
CA VAL A 997 20.60 9.10 13.38
C VAL A 997 20.60 7.57 13.39
N TYR A 998 19.92 6.96 12.43
CA TYR A 998 19.95 5.51 12.22
C TYR A 998 19.97 5.13 10.74
N VAL A 999 20.49 3.93 10.47
CA VAL A 999 20.57 3.36 9.12
C VAL A 999 19.86 2.02 9.09
N LEU A 1000 18.96 1.86 8.13
CA LEU A 1000 18.30 0.60 7.80
C LEU A 1000 18.85 0.04 6.49
N VAL A 1001 19.08 -1.26 6.43
CA VAL A 1001 19.45 -2.01 5.22
C VAL A 1001 18.46 -3.14 5.05
N ASN A 1002 17.65 -3.09 3.98
CA ASN A 1002 16.54 -4.02 3.74
C ASN A 1002 15.63 -4.17 4.98
N ASP A 1003 15.27 -3.03 5.59
CA ASP A 1003 14.44 -2.90 6.80
C ASP A 1003 15.06 -3.45 8.10
N GLN A 1004 16.35 -3.80 8.11
CA GLN A 1004 17.10 -4.15 9.31
C GLN A 1004 17.97 -2.96 9.75
N LYS A 1005 17.89 -2.58 11.03
CA LYS A 1005 18.68 -1.47 11.54
C LYS A 1005 20.11 -1.96 11.77
N VAL A 1006 21.07 -1.31 11.10
CA VAL A 1006 22.50 -1.66 11.16
C VAL A 1006 23.32 -0.59 11.88
N TYR A 1007 22.70 0.55 12.18
CA TYR A 1007 23.32 1.66 12.89
C TYR A 1007 22.28 2.46 13.65
N PHE A 1008 22.63 2.87 14.87
CA PHE A 1008 21.88 3.84 15.65
C PHE A 1008 22.83 4.67 16.51
N LYS A 1009 22.64 5.98 16.53
CA LYS A 1009 23.35 6.88 17.45
C LYS A 1009 22.44 8.03 17.86
N ALA A 1010 22.19 8.13 19.17
CA ALA A 1010 21.56 9.29 19.77
C ALA A 1010 22.60 10.36 20.14
N VAL A 1011 22.15 11.61 20.16
CA VAL A 1011 22.95 12.74 20.61
C VAL A 1011 22.80 12.88 22.12
N ASP A 1012 23.93 12.93 22.85
CA ASP A 1012 23.93 13.29 24.26
C ASP A 1012 23.78 14.81 24.40
N PRO A 1013 22.71 15.33 25.03
CA PRO A 1013 22.53 16.77 25.24
C PRO A 1013 23.67 17.42 26.02
N LYS A 1014 24.47 16.64 26.79
CA LYS A 1014 25.58 17.11 27.60
C LYS A 1014 26.94 17.05 26.88
N GLY A 1015 26.99 16.51 25.66
CA GLY A 1015 28.22 16.08 24.96
C GLY A 1015 28.87 17.07 23.97
N GLY A 1016 28.54 18.36 24.03
CA GLY A 1016 29.33 19.42 23.36
C GLY A 1016 29.08 19.67 21.86
N GLU A 1017 28.54 18.73 21.08
CA GLU A 1017 28.15 18.99 19.68
C GLU A 1017 26.77 18.39 19.32
N PRO A 1018 25.65 19.05 19.67
CA PRO A 1018 24.32 18.57 19.32
C PRO A 1018 23.94 18.77 17.84
N ASN A 1019 24.69 19.57 17.10
CA ASN A 1019 24.27 20.09 15.79
C ASN A 1019 24.95 19.38 14.59
N THR A 1020 25.90 18.48 14.84
CA THR A 1020 26.57 17.72 13.78
C THR A 1020 26.92 16.32 14.28
N LEU A 1021 26.55 15.29 13.53
CA LEU A 1021 26.84 13.89 13.84
C LEU A 1021 27.48 13.22 12.64
N LYS A 1022 28.70 12.71 12.81
CA LYS A 1022 29.34 11.81 11.84
C LYS A 1022 29.04 10.36 12.20
N PHE A 1023 28.80 9.55 11.18
CA PHE A 1023 28.57 8.12 11.33
C PHE A 1023 29.34 7.30 10.29
N THR A 1024 29.67 6.08 10.69
CA THR A 1024 30.21 5.02 9.85
C THR A 1024 29.56 3.72 10.29
N SER A 1025 29.09 2.92 9.33
CA SER A 1025 28.42 1.64 9.58
C SER A 1025 28.86 0.62 8.55
N ASP A 1026 29.23 -0.57 9.03
CA ASP A 1026 29.57 -1.73 8.22
C ASP A 1026 28.41 -2.72 8.24
N PHE A 1027 28.02 -3.24 7.07
CA PHE A 1027 26.96 -4.23 6.97
C PHE A 1027 27.15 -5.16 5.77
N THR A 1028 26.44 -6.30 5.80
CA THR A 1028 26.47 -7.31 4.75
C THR A 1028 25.33 -7.10 3.75
N LEU A 1029 25.63 -7.32 2.47
CA LEU A 1029 24.73 -7.18 1.34
C LEU A 1029 24.25 -8.54 0.84
N LYS A 1030 22.93 -8.64 0.59
CA LYS A 1030 22.34 -9.73 -0.17
C LYS A 1030 22.69 -9.56 -1.66
N GLU A 1031 22.65 -10.64 -2.41
CA GLU A 1031 22.82 -10.57 -3.87
C GLU A 1031 21.72 -9.70 -4.51
N GLY A 1032 22.07 -8.96 -5.56
CA GLY A 1032 21.17 -8.01 -6.21
C GLY A 1032 21.09 -6.67 -5.49
N ASN A 1033 19.94 -6.01 -5.57
CA ASN A 1033 19.75 -4.66 -5.04
C ASN A 1033 19.38 -4.70 -3.54
N ASN A 1034 20.11 -3.93 -2.76
CA ASN A 1034 19.89 -3.70 -1.33
C ASN A 1034 19.45 -2.26 -1.11
N ASN A 1035 18.34 -2.06 -0.40
CA ASN A 1035 17.82 -0.74 -0.11
C ASN A 1035 18.39 -0.26 1.23
N VAL A 1036 19.03 0.92 1.21
CA VAL A 1036 19.62 1.55 2.39
C VAL A 1036 18.87 2.85 2.66
N LEU A 1037 18.31 2.98 3.86
CA LEU A 1037 17.61 4.18 4.31
C LEU A 1037 18.35 4.78 5.50
N VAL A 1038 18.79 6.02 5.35
CA VAL A 1038 19.36 6.82 6.44
C VAL A 1038 18.29 7.78 6.93
N VAL A 1039 18.05 7.80 8.23
CA VAL A 1039 17.10 8.71 8.88
C VAL A 1039 17.83 9.54 9.91
N ALA A 1040 17.65 10.85 9.83
CA ALA A 1040 18.15 11.81 10.80
C ALA A 1040 16.98 12.57 11.41
N ARG A 1041 16.94 12.69 12.73
CA ARG A 1041 15.81 13.26 13.45
C ARG A 1041 16.24 14.43 14.31
N GLU A 1042 15.44 15.49 14.30
CA GLU A 1042 15.47 16.59 15.28
C GLU A 1042 14.47 16.31 16.42
N SER A 1043 13.34 15.67 16.10
CA SER A 1043 12.30 15.26 17.05
C SER A 1043 11.74 13.87 16.68
N SER A 1044 10.77 13.36 17.44
CA SER A 1044 10.14 12.08 17.08
C SER A 1044 9.43 12.13 15.71
N GLU A 1045 8.89 13.30 15.35
CA GLU A 1045 8.11 13.52 14.13
C GLU A 1045 8.92 14.21 13.01
N PHE A 1046 9.87 15.06 13.38
CA PHE A 1046 10.62 15.90 12.45
C PHE A 1046 11.94 15.24 12.06
N ALA A 1047 12.02 14.83 10.80
CA ALA A 1047 13.10 13.99 10.29
C ALA A 1047 13.38 14.21 8.81
N SER A 1048 14.63 14.03 8.44
CA SER A 1048 15.08 13.84 7.07
C SER A 1048 15.33 12.37 6.78
N ARG A 1049 15.12 11.99 5.52
CA ARG A 1049 15.30 10.62 5.02
C ARG A 1049 16.14 10.66 3.75
N ARG A 1050 17.09 9.75 3.62
CA ARG A 1050 17.87 9.57 2.39
C ARG A 1050 17.94 8.09 2.04
N THR A 1051 17.40 7.75 0.87
CA THR A 1051 17.42 6.38 0.34
C THR A 1051 18.55 6.22 -0.67
N LEU A 1052 19.20 5.06 -0.62
CA LEU A 1052 20.28 4.64 -1.50
C LEU A 1052 20.03 3.19 -1.92
N VAL A 1053 20.28 2.85 -3.17
CA VAL A 1053 20.31 1.45 -3.62
C VAL A 1053 21.75 1.03 -3.85
N ILE A 1054 22.14 -0.06 -3.18
CA ILE A 1054 23.46 -0.70 -3.32
C ILE A 1054 23.28 -2.07 -3.97
N ARG A 1055 23.81 -2.23 -5.17
CA ARG A 1055 23.78 -3.47 -5.94
C ARG A 1055 25.02 -4.31 -5.68
N ARG A 1056 24.81 -5.52 -5.18
CA ARG A 1056 25.83 -6.58 -5.18
C ARG A 1056 25.67 -7.40 -6.46
N ARG A 1057 26.67 -7.37 -7.34
CA ARG A 1057 26.61 -8.09 -8.63
C ARG A 1057 26.55 -9.61 -8.41
N PRO A 1058 25.57 -10.32 -9.02
CA PRO A 1058 25.59 -11.79 -9.06
C PRO A 1058 26.81 -12.29 -9.83
N ALA A 1059 27.38 -13.42 -9.40
CA ALA A 1059 28.61 -13.99 -9.99
C ALA A 1059 28.50 -14.26 -11.50
N GLU A 1060 27.32 -14.70 -11.97
CA GLU A 1060 27.04 -14.98 -13.40
C GLU A 1060 27.06 -13.73 -14.29
N VAL A 1061 26.59 -12.60 -13.77
CA VAL A 1061 26.50 -11.33 -14.50
C VAL A 1061 27.87 -10.63 -14.50
N ALA A 1062 28.59 -10.71 -13.39
CA ALA A 1062 29.97 -10.22 -13.30
C ALA A 1062 30.87 -10.85 -14.38
N GLN A 1063 30.72 -12.15 -14.68
CA GLN A 1063 31.49 -12.84 -15.72
C GLN A 1063 31.11 -12.41 -17.15
N LYS A 1064 29.82 -12.20 -17.45
CA LYS A 1064 29.36 -11.85 -18.81
C LYS A 1064 29.55 -10.37 -19.16
N VAL A 1065 29.36 -9.45 -18.21
CA VAL A 1065 29.53 -8.00 -18.44
C VAL A 1065 31.02 -7.63 -18.57
N MET A 1066 31.93 -8.40 -17.97
CA MET A 1066 33.38 -8.19 -18.06
C MET A 1066 34.02 -8.73 -19.34
N THR A 1067 33.26 -9.36 -20.25
CA THR A 1067 33.78 -9.81 -21.54
C THR A 1067 33.30 -8.82 -22.61
N PRO A 1068 34.12 -7.86 -23.08
CA PRO A 1068 33.76 -7.11 -24.27
C PRO A 1068 33.62 -8.11 -25.41
N ALA A 1069 32.65 -7.90 -26.30
CA ALA A 1069 32.62 -8.57 -27.59
C ALA A 1069 34.02 -8.45 -28.20
N ALA A 1070 34.72 -9.58 -28.37
CA ALA A 1070 36.02 -9.62 -29.00
C ALA A 1070 35.84 -9.09 -30.42
N ALA A 1071 36.20 -7.82 -30.61
CA ALA A 1071 36.35 -7.23 -31.92
C ALA A 1071 37.32 -8.12 -32.69
N ALA A 1072 36.89 -8.59 -33.86
CA ALA A 1072 37.70 -9.37 -34.78
C ALA A 1072 39.01 -8.61 -35.10
N THR A 1073 40.10 -8.99 -34.43
CA THR A 1073 41.44 -8.58 -34.80
C THR A 1073 41.91 -9.46 -35.94
N THR A 1074 41.79 -8.93 -37.15
CA THR A 1074 42.46 -9.47 -38.35
C THR A 1074 43.97 -9.60 -38.06
N PRO A 1075 44.60 -10.76 -38.28
CA PRO A 1075 46.04 -10.88 -38.09
C PRO A 1075 46.77 -10.17 -39.24
N VAL A 1076 47.50 -9.10 -38.92
CA VAL A 1076 48.44 -8.46 -39.83
C VAL A 1076 49.62 -9.42 -40.06
N LYS A 1077 49.80 -9.88 -41.30
CA LYS A 1077 50.98 -10.63 -41.73
C LYS A 1077 52.25 -9.78 -41.57
N PRO A 1078 53.39 -10.36 -41.14
CA PRO A 1078 54.65 -9.65 -41.12
C PRO A 1078 55.16 -9.44 -42.55
N ARG A 1079 55.49 -8.18 -42.88
CA ARG A 1079 56.27 -7.85 -44.08
C ARG A 1079 57.73 -8.19 -43.78
N GLN A 1080 58.31 -9.08 -44.59
CA GLN A 1080 59.76 -9.22 -44.69
C GLN A 1080 60.31 -8.14 -45.62
N GLN A 1081 61.44 -7.57 -45.19
CA GLN A 1081 62.31 -6.54 -45.77
C GLN A 1081 61.82 -5.09 -45.73
#